data_AF-A0A7W8QBV0-F1
#
_entry.id   AF-A0A7W8QBV0-F1
#
_cell.length_a   1.000
_cell.length_b   1.000
_cell.length_c   1.000
_cell.angle_alpha   90.00
_cell.angle_beta   90.00
_cell.angle_gamma   90.00
#
_symmetry.space_group_name_H-M   'P 1'
#
loop_
_entity.id
_entity.type
_entity.pdbx_description
1 polymer ?
#
loop_
_entity_poly.entity_id
_entity_poly.type
_entity_poly.pdbx_seq_one_letter_code
_entity_poly.pdbx_strand_id
1 'polypeptide(L)'
;MVAALFHPLQIFILGLGGGFVIPLLYRLGKPWLTLGFFIALCGIVLVSGVSFYGLLDGGDTIEVLTAGALPPVSINLRFGLWEGFFTFSVNVVALLGALHLWDRLRGNYAALLLYLILVMGIDGMVMTRDLFNLFVFLEIVSIATYGLFGLERTPAALAAAFKYILATVIASTLFLLGAVLLYYVSGTLNIDELLSLREQIGGPVGTAAILLVFASLVIELKPFPANGWGLDVYETAPSGVAALVSVGVSAGVFFALLKLLPLFDGQLTLLAVSGGVTFLFSNLLAIKQTKPQRVLGYSSIGQMALLMLSLALLRQVGADASIPLVVGGLFINHLFAKAGLFWLNGVLRRHGDDARAILSRSPLLIGLLGLFLVAIAGLPPFPGFWAKWELVMRLTAAGKPYWIVLILTGSLLEAGYMFHWFVRALAPSDAEAKAHPNLAALLPLFCAAVLLIAAAYMAAVFSGVASAWIFSPLAAGALFYAADRLPGRVKGVLAVIAIGLIGSLLCEGAGGIAGLFAWLLLAGSLVIAAASLYRDDVRPGFYPMLVVLSLSIPALLRSSTSLEFFYSWEIITLSSCFLIAKCRRAGPHVLTFLLFSLLAAFFLLAGFANVAAIDDTIALSALIHSGPEANYAFVLLAAGFLIKAGAIGVHVWLPGAYTEAEDDVTAMLSAVVSKVAMFGLLIGTYLTIRSEVGLELAHVMTWIGMLTALFGALMALRQNDFKRMLALSSMSQTGYIVTAIGLMSHLGWVTALYLVANHMFVKGILFLALAGVILRTGTRNFADVGGLAREMPLTFAMVVIALVSMSGLPPLMGFGGKWLLLSAMTDKGWYGLAVCGLLATCAGFLYMLRLLNGVFLEPRPPQRPQGREAPVMLLVPQFLFVIGIAILSFFPKVLLGPVSAAIDPQFAATLVWGGMSLESIYGFWNPTPVVIVVLIVTAIVFGLAALYYRSRRGNARNAPDFYHFYRPMLSRTVPPVAQIFWRGLPHIALAAAARIRRVYTGNGQTYALYVLLYFLVIYFASTGLGPAGTP
;
A
#
# COMPACT_ATOMS: atom_id res chain seq x y z
N MET A 1 23.31 -39.03 -21.29
CA MET A 1 21.85 -39.24 -21.53
C MET A 1 20.97 -38.24 -20.76
N VAL A 2 21.14 -38.05 -19.44
CA VAL A 2 20.30 -37.13 -18.64
C VAL A 2 20.38 -35.67 -19.11
N ALA A 3 21.59 -35.16 -19.43
CA ALA A 3 21.78 -33.80 -19.95
C ALA A 3 21.07 -33.53 -21.29
N ALA A 4 20.94 -34.55 -22.16
CA ALA A 4 20.25 -34.41 -23.45
C ALA A 4 18.72 -34.37 -23.29
N LEU A 5 18.19 -34.96 -22.22
CA LEU A 5 16.75 -35.03 -21.93
C LEU A 5 16.20 -33.71 -21.37
N PHE A 6 17.05 -32.90 -20.73
CA PHE A 6 16.70 -31.58 -20.21
C PHE A 6 17.24 -30.43 -21.06
N HIS A 7 17.73 -30.71 -22.26
CA HIS A 7 18.21 -29.68 -23.17
C HIS A 7 17.06 -28.74 -23.59
N PRO A 8 17.23 -27.40 -23.63
CA PRO A 8 16.17 -26.44 -23.93
C PRO A 8 15.41 -26.70 -25.24
N LEU A 9 16.05 -27.33 -26.24
CA LEU A 9 15.39 -27.74 -27.49
C LEU A 9 14.17 -28.65 -27.26
N GLN A 10 14.15 -29.41 -26.16
CA GLN A 10 13.03 -30.28 -25.80
C GLN A 10 11.73 -29.50 -25.54
N ILE A 11 11.80 -28.19 -25.22
CA ILE A 11 10.62 -27.32 -25.12
C ILE A 11 9.84 -27.33 -26.44
N PHE A 12 10.55 -27.21 -27.57
CA PHE A 12 9.93 -27.21 -28.90
C PHE A 12 9.42 -28.59 -29.30
N ILE A 13 10.16 -29.66 -28.95
CA ILE A 13 9.73 -31.03 -29.22
C ILE A 13 8.44 -31.34 -28.45
N LEU A 14 8.36 -30.97 -27.18
CA LEU A 14 7.19 -31.18 -26.33
C LEU A 14 6.02 -30.27 -26.74
N GLY A 15 6.29 -29.03 -27.11
CA GLY A 15 5.25 -28.08 -27.55
C GLY A 15 4.68 -28.42 -28.93
N LEU A 16 5.53 -28.41 -29.96
CA LEU A 16 5.13 -28.65 -31.35
C LEU A 16 4.81 -30.13 -31.59
N GLY A 17 5.72 -31.02 -31.19
CA GLY A 17 5.53 -32.47 -31.31
C GLY A 17 4.34 -32.94 -30.48
N GLY A 18 4.21 -32.46 -29.24
CA GLY A 18 3.02 -32.70 -28.42
C GLY A 18 1.75 -32.20 -29.10
N GLY A 19 1.76 -30.97 -29.64
CA GLY A 19 0.65 -30.39 -30.40
C GLY A 19 0.21 -31.27 -31.59
N PHE A 20 1.14 -31.80 -32.38
CA PHE A 20 0.82 -32.70 -33.50
C PHE A 20 0.35 -34.09 -33.06
N VAL A 21 0.76 -34.54 -31.87
CA VAL A 21 0.34 -35.81 -31.28
C VAL A 21 -1.07 -35.71 -30.68
N ILE A 22 -1.53 -34.53 -30.24
CA ILE A 22 -2.86 -34.32 -29.64
C ILE A 22 -4.03 -34.87 -30.50
N PRO A 23 -4.14 -34.60 -31.82
CA PRO A 23 -5.18 -35.19 -32.67
C PRO A 23 -5.12 -36.72 -32.76
N LEU A 24 -3.92 -37.31 -32.66
CA LEU A 24 -3.76 -38.78 -32.66
C LEU A 24 -4.22 -39.37 -31.33
N LEU A 25 -3.83 -38.76 -30.20
CA LEU A 25 -4.28 -39.17 -28.87
C LEU A 25 -5.79 -39.01 -28.69
N TYR A 26 -6.39 -38.01 -29.34
CA TYR A 26 -7.84 -37.84 -29.39
C TYR A 26 -8.54 -39.08 -29.98
N ARG A 27 -7.93 -39.72 -31.00
CA ARG A 27 -8.46 -40.98 -31.57
C ARG A 27 -8.32 -42.17 -30.62
N LEU A 28 -7.30 -42.18 -29.75
CA LEU A 28 -7.08 -43.24 -28.74
C LEU A 28 -7.99 -43.11 -27.52
N GLY A 29 -8.58 -41.93 -27.29
CA GLY A 29 -9.58 -41.68 -26.26
C GLY A 29 -9.18 -40.61 -25.24
N LYS A 30 -10.16 -40.19 -24.44
CA LYS A 30 -10.01 -39.06 -23.49
C LYS A 30 -8.86 -39.20 -22.48
N PRO A 31 -8.59 -40.37 -21.86
CA PRO A 31 -7.50 -40.50 -20.89
C PRO A 31 -6.12 -40.23 -21.51
N TRP A 32 -5.88 -40.75 -22.72
CA TRP A 32 -4.63 -40.55 -23.46
C TRP A 32 -4.43 -39.10 -23.87
N LEU A 33 -5.49 -38.44 -24.31
CA LEU A 33 -5.47 -37.01 -24.62
C LEU A 33 -5.06 -36.16 -23.40
N THR A 34 -5.67 -36.44 -22.24
CA THR A 34 -5.34 -35.76 -20.98
C THR A 34 -3.90 -36.03 -20.56
N LEU A 35 -3.48 -37.29 -20.60
CA LEU A 35 -2.14 -37.71 -20.21
C LEU A 35 -1.08 -37.06 -21.10
N GLY A 36 -1.21 -37.14 -22.42
CA GLY A 36 -0.24 -36.56 -23.34
C GLY A 36 -0.13 -35.04 -23.23
N PHE A 37 -1.25 -34.33 -23.05
CA PHE A 37 -1.26 -32.89 -22.85
C PHE A 37 -0.48 -32.47 -21.59
N PHE A 38 -0.76 -33.11 -20.45
CA PHE A 38 -0.07 -32.77 -19.20
C PHE A 38 1.39 -33.27 -19.17
N ILE A 39 1.71 -34.40 -19.81
CA ILE A 39 3.12 -34.83 -19.98
C ILE A 39 3.91 -33.77 -20.76
N ALA A 40 3.37 -33.28 -21.88
CA ALA A 40 4.02 -32.23 -22.66
C ALA A 40 4.22 -30.95 -21.83
N LEU A 41 3.17 -30.48 -21.17
CA LEU A 41 3.22 -29.22 -20.42
C LEU A 41 4.12 -29.31 -19.16
N CYS A 42 4.02 -30.40 -18.40
CA CYS A 42 4.93 -30.66 -17.27
C CYS A 42 6.38 -30.84 -17.74
N GLY A 43 6.59 -31.48 -18.89
CA GLY A 43 7.91 -31.61 -19.49
C GLY A 43 8.52 -30.26 -19.87
N ILE A 44 7.74 -29.35 -20.48
CA ILE A 44 8.18 -27.98 -20.82
C ILE A 44 8.63 -27.24 -19.54
N VAL A 45 7.86 -27.32 -18.46
CA VAL A 45 8.20 -26.72 -17.16
C VAL A 45 9.47 -27.34 -16.57
N LEU A 46 9.59 -28.66 -16.62
CA LEU A 46 10.73 -29.40 -16.07
C LEU A 46 12.03 -29.08 -16.83
N VAL A 47 11.98 -29.09 -18.16
CA VAL A 47 13.13 -28.77 -19.04
C VAL A 47 13.60 -27.33 -18.80
N SER A 48 12.67 -26.36 -18.83
CA SER A 48 13.02 -24.95 -18.58
C SER A 48 13.53 -24.73 -17.16
N GLY A 49 12.95 -25.39 -16.15
CA GLY A 49 13.38 -25.28 -14.76
C GLY A 49 14.75 -25.89 -14.48
N VAL A 50 15.02 -27.10 -14.98
CA VAL A 50 16.33 -27.76 -14.83
C VAL A 50 17.41 -26.98 -15.56
N SER A 51 17.13 -26.50 -16.78
CA SER A 51 18.07 -25.68 -17.54
C SER A 51 18.37 -24.35 -16.84
N PHE A 52 17.33 -23.69 -16.32
CA PHE A 52 17.50 -22.42 -15.60
C PHE A 52 18.27 -22.61 -14.29
N TYR A 53 17.98 -23.67 -13.53
CA TYR A 53 18.74 -24.00 -12.33
C TYR A 53 20.22 -24.28 -12.64
N GLY A 54 20.52 -25.00 -13.72
CA GLY A 54 21.90 -25.24 -14.16
C GLY A 54 22.66 -23.94 -14.47
N LEU A 55 22.00 -22.93 -15.04
CA LEU A 55 22.59 -21.61 -15.25
C LEU A 55 22.83 -20.85 -13.94
N LEU A 56 21.89 -20.94 -12.98
CA LEU A 56 22.06 -20.35 -11.65
C LEU A 56 23.20 -20.99 -10.85
N ASP A 57 23.49 -22.27 -11.10
CA ASP A 57 24.59 -23.03 -10.50
C ASP A 57 25.94 -22.81 -11.22
N GLY A 58 26.03 -21.80 -12.10
CA GLY A 58 27.26 -21.41 -12.80
C GLY A 58 27.50 -22.10 -14.14
N GLY A 59 26.49 -22.78 -14.71
CA GLY A 59 26.55 -23.33 -16.06
C GLY A 59 26.58 -22.26 -17.15
N ASP A 60 27.17 -22.61 -18.29
CA ASP A 60 27.27 -21.71 -19.45
C ASP A 60 25.92 -21.51 -20.16
N THR A 61 25.78 -20.37 -20.82
CA THR A 61 24.63 -20.08 -21.70
C THR A 61 24.54 -21.12 -22.81
N ILE A 62 23.35 -21.70 -22.99
CA ILE A 62 23.13 -22.77 -23.96
C ILE A 62 22.74 -22.16 -25.30
N GLU A 63 23.57 -22.37 -26.32
CA GLU A 63 23.31 -21.98 -27.69
C GLU A 63 22.85 -23.19 -28.50
N VAL A 64 21.69 -23.07 -29.15
CA VAL A 64 21.11 -24.12 -30.00
C VAL A 64 21.17 -23.66 -31.44
N LEU A 65 22.13 -24.23 -32.18
CA LEU A 65 22.32 -23.99 -33.60
C LEU A 65 21.48 -24.95 -34.42
N THR A 66 20.56 -24.45 -35.25
CA THR A 66 19.79 -25.31 -36.14
C THR A 66 20.66 -25.77 -37.31
N ALA A 67 20.52 -27.06 -37.68
CA ALA A 67 21.24 -27.68 -38.80
C ALA A 67 22.79 -27.68 -38.73
N GLY A 68 23.39 -27.39 -37.56
CA GLY A 68 24.84 -27.51 -37.34
C GLY A 68 25.70 -26.46 -38.05
N ALA A 69 25.09 -25.43 -38.65
CA ALA A 69 25.79 -24.26 -39.18
C ALA A 69 25.86 -23.15 -38.13
N LEU A 70 26.74 -22.17 -38.33
CA LEU A 70 26.82 -20.97 -37.50
C LEU A 70 25.91 -19.86 -38.07
N PRO A 71 25.43 -18.91 -37.23
CA PRO A 71 24.83 -17.68 -37.73
C PRO A 71 25.80 -16.94 -38.66
N PRO A 72 25.31 -16.24 -39.69
CA PRO A 72 23.90 -15.95 -39.98
C PRO A 72 23.18 -17.01 -40.83
N VAL A 73 23.83 -18.13 -41.19
CA VAL A 73 23.26 -19.14 -42.10
C VAL A 73 22.27 -20.08 -41.40
N SER A 74 22.40 -20.24 -40.08
CA SER A 74 21.48 -21.00 -39.23
C SER A 74 20.67 -20.12 -38.28
N ILE A 75 19.52 -20.63 -37.83
CA ILE A 75 18.76 -20.05 -36.72
C ILE A 75 19.47 -20.41 -35.41
N ASN A 76 19.71 -19.42 -34.55
CA ASN A 76 20.20 -19.64 -33.20
C ASN A 76 19.10 -19.37 -32.16
N LEU A 77 18.93 -20.33 -31.26
CA LEU A 77 18.13 -20.15 -30.04
C LEU A 77 19.08 -20.10 -28.85
N ARG A 78 18.96 -19.07 -28.03
CA ARG A 78 19.74 -18.89 -26.81
C ARG A 78 18.89 -19.23 -25.60
N PHE A 79 19.49 -19.91 -24.63
CA PHE A 79 18.96 -20.09 -23.30
C PHE A 79 20.01 -19.64 -22.28
N GLY A 80 19.99 -18.33 -21.96
CA GLY A 80 20.80 -17.70 -20.92
C GLY A 80 19.98 -17.42 -19.66
N LEU A 81 20.55 -16.68 -18.70
CA LEU A 81 19.89 -16.39 -17.42
C LEU A 81 18.54 -15.67 -17.60
N TRP A 82 18.50 -14.68 -18.48
CA TRP A 82 17.30 -13.91 -18.78
C TRP A 82 16.25 -14.74 -19.52
N GLU A 83 16.66 -15.50 -20.54
CA GLU A 83 15.75 -16.42 -21.25
C GLU A 83 15.21 -17.50 -20.33
N GLY A 84 16.06 -18.10 -19.49
CA GLY A 84 15.67 -19.11 -18.51
C GLY A 84 14.70 -18.58 -17.46
N PHE A 85 14.93 -17.39 -16.95
CA PHE A 85 14.03 -16.73 -16.01
C PHE A 85 12.64 -16.49 -16.61
N PHE A 86 12.55 -15.94 -17.83
CA PHE A 86 11.26 -15.67 -18.48
C PHE A 86 10.54 -16.96 -18.91
N THR A 87 11.22 -17.88 -19.59
CA THR A 87 10.63 -19.16 -20.04
C THR A 87 10.12 -19.98 -18.87
N PHE A 88 10.94 -20.22 -17.84
CA PHE A 88 10.53 -21.01 -16.68
C PHE A 88 9.32 -20.38 -15.97
N SER A 89 9.35 -19.07 -15.75
CA SER A 89 8.28 -18.36 -15.04
C SER A 89 6.95 -18.41 -15.83
N VAL A 90 7.00 -18.18 -17.15
CA VAL A 90 5.82 -18.26 -18.02
C VAL A 90 5.29 -19.69 -18.09
N ASN A 91 6.17 -20.69 -18.18
CA ASN A 91 5.80 -22.09 -18.26
C ASN A 91 5.11 -22.60 -16.99
N VAL A 92 5.58 -22.17 -15.80
CA VAL A 92 4.90 -22.45 -14.54
C VAL A 92 3.48 -21.88 -14.55
N VAL A 93 3.30 -20.64 -15.01
CA VAL A 93 1.96 -20.03 -15.12
C VAL A 93 1.10 -20.69 -16.19
N ALA A 94 1.70 -21.18 -17.28
CA ALA A 94 1.00 -21.97 -18.28
C ALA A 94 0.48 -23.29 -17.70
N LEU A 95 1.28 -24.03 -16.95
CA LEU A 95 0.81 -25.24 -16.28
C LEU A 95 -0.37 -24.96 -15.33
N LEU A 96 -0.24 -23.94 -14.48
CA LEU A 96 -1.30 -23.54 -13.55
C LEU A 96 -2.55 -23.01 -14.28
N GLY A 97 -2.36 -22.28 -15.37
CA GLY A 97 -3.42 -21.76 -16.23
C GLY A 97 -4.20 -22.86 -16.92
N ALA A 98 -3.52 -23.92 -17.38
CA ALA A 98 -4.16 -25.11 -17.96
C ALA A 98 -5.00 -25.85 -16.93
N LEU A 99 -4.51 -25.99 -15.69
CA LEU A 99 -5.28 -26.56 -14.58
C LEU A 99 -6.53 -25.72 -14.27
N HIS A 100 -6.41 -24.39 -14.25
CA HIS A 100 -7.56 -23.50 -14.04
C HIS A 100 -8.61 -23.61 -15.17
N LEU A 101 -8.16 -23.71 -16.42
CA LEU A 101 -8.99 -23.82 -17.62
C LEU A 101 -9.45 -25.25 -17.93
N TRP A 102 -9.11 -26.24 -17.10
CA TRP A 102 -9.27 -27.65 -17.44
C TRP A 102 -10.69 -28.02 -17.89
N ASP A 103 -11.71 -27.48 -17.22
CA ASP A 103 -13.11 -27.72 -17.58
C ASP A 103 -13.49 -27.26 -19.00
N ARG A 104 -12.80 -26.23 -19.50
CA ARG A 104 -13.00 -25.66 -20.84
C ARG A 104 -12.09 -26.29 -21.89
N LEU A 105 -10.92 -26.80 -21.49
CA LEU A 105 -9.96 -27.44 -22.40
C LEU A 105 -10.26 -28.92 -22.61
N ARG A 106 -10.71 -29.63 -21.57
CA ARG A 106 -10.95 -31.08 -21.62
C ARG A 106 -11.96 -31.43 -22.71
N GLY A 107 -11.58 -32.37 -23.58
CA GLY A 107 -12.43 -32.83 -24.68
C GLY A 107 -12.44 -31.92 -25.92
N ASN A 108 -11.73 -30.79 -25.92
CA ASN A 108 -11.50 -29.98 -27.12
C ASN A 108 -10.03 -30.09 -27.54
N TYR A 109 -9.74 -31.06 -28.42
CA TYR A 109 -8.37 -31.31 -28.86
C TYR A 109 -7.74 -30.10 -29.57
N ALA A 110 -8.53 -29.30 -30.30
CA ALA A 110 -8.05 -28.08 -30.94
C ALA A 110 -7.61 -27.05 -29.89
N ALA A 111 -8.36 -26.88 -28.80
CA ALA A 111 -7.97 -25.98 -27.71
C ALA A 111 -6.69 -26.46 -27.00
N LEU A 112 -6.54 -27.77 -26.78
CA LEU A 112 -5.32 -28.35 -26.19
C LEU A 112 -4.09 -28.16 -27.08
N LEU A 113 -4.25 -28.39 -28.39
CA LEU A 113 -3.21 -28.14 -29.38
C LEU A 113 -2.82 -26.67 -29.40
N LEU A 114 -3.79 -25.75 -29.53
CA LEU A 114 -3.52 -24.31 -29.57
C LEU A 114 -2.88 -23.82 -28.27
N TYR A 115 -3.21 -24.42 -27.14
CA TYR A 115 -2.57 -24.12 -25.87
C TYR A 115 -1.08 -24.50 -25.85
N LEU A 116 -0.71 -25.71 -26.29
CA LEU A 116 0.69 -26.13 -26.37
C LEU A 116 1.48 -25.27 -27.37
N ILE A 117 0.88 -24.98 -28.52
CA ILE A 117 1.49 -24.11 -29.54
C ILE A 117 1.66 -22.68 -29.01
N LEU A 118 0.71 -22.15 -28.24
CA LEU A 118 0.83 -20.83 -27.60
C LEU A 118 2.05 -20.79 -26.66
N VAL A 119 2.18 -21.77 -25.77
CA VAL A 119 3.28 -21.83 -24.80
C VAL A 119 4.63 -21.91 -25.51
N MET A 120 4.75 -22.83 -26.46
CA MET A 120 5.96 -22.96 -27.28
C MET A 120 6.24 -21.70 -28.11
N GLY A 121 5.22 -21.04 -28.64
CA GLY A 121 5.39 -19.78 -29.36
C GLY A 121 5.98 -18.69 -28.48
N ILE A 122 5.49 -18.55 -27.24
CA ILE A 122 6.02 -17.60 -26.27
C ILE A 122 7.48 -17.93 -25.93
N ASP A 123 7.81 -19.20 -25.66
CA ASP A 123 9.18 -19.63 -25.40
C ASP A 123 10.10 -19.39 -26.61
N GLY A 124 9.59 -19.59 -27.83
CA GLY A 124 10.27 -19.26 -29.08
C GLY A 124 10.62 -17.79 -29.19
N MET A 125 9.69 -16.87 -28.87
CA MET A 125 9.97 -15.44 -28.83
C MET A 125 11.09 -15.09 -27.83
N VAL A 126 11.09 -15.75 -26.68
CA VAL A 126 12.09 -15.54 -25.63
C VAL A 126 13.45 -16.09 -26.06
N MET A 127 13.53 -17.27 -26.64
CA MET A 127 14.78 -17.94 -26.95
C MET A 127 15.41 -17.53 -28.30
N THR A 128 14.63 -17.11 -29.29
CA THR A 128 15.17 -16.80 -30.61
C THR A 128 16.14 -15.62 -30.60
N ARG A 129 17.23 -15.75 -31.36
CA ARG A 129 18.21 -14.70 -31.64
C ARG A 129 18.22 -14.32 -33.12
N ASP A 130 17.18 -14.68 -33.85
CA ASP A 130 16.95 -14.33 -35.25
C ASP A 130 15.66 -13.52 -35.41
N LEU A 131 15.73 -12.41 -36.15
CA LEU A 131 14.64 -11.44 -36.29
C LEU A 131 13.46 -12.00 -37.10
N PHE A 132 13.72 -12.81 -38.13
CA PHE A 132 12.66 -13.46 -38.89
C PHE A 132 11.95 -14.53 -38.05
N ASN A 133 12.69 -15.32 -37.29
CA ASN A 133 12.09 -16.29 -36.37
C ASN A 133 11.31 -15.62 -35.24
N LEU A 134 11.74 -14.44 -34.78
CA LEU A 134 10.97 -13.65 -33.84
C LEU A 134 9.60 -13.25 -34.42
N PHE A 135 9.55 -12.82 -35.69
CA PHE A 135 8.30 -12.61 -36.41
C PHE A 135 7.45 -13.88 -36.50
N VAL A 136 8.06 -15.02 -36.87
CA VAL A 136 7.34 -16.30 -36.97
C VAL A 136 6.72 -16.69 -35.62
N PHE A 137 7.45 -16.55 -34.52
CA PHE A 137 6.91 -16.86 -33.19
C PHE A 137 5.82 -15.88 -32.75
N LEU A 138 5.92 -14.59 -33.10
CA LEU A 138 4.84 -13.61 -32.90
C LEU A 138 3.55 -14.03 -33.63
N GLU A 139 3.65 -14.51 -34.86
CA GLU A 139 2.51 -15.00 -35.64
C GLU A 139 1.94 -16.30 -35.08
N ILE A 140 2.79 -17.24 -34.65
CA ILE A 140 2.36 -18.48 -33.98
C ILE A 140 1.54 -18.16 -32.72
N VAL A 141 2.05 -17.26 -31.88
CA VAL A 141 1.36 -16.81 -30.66
C VAL A 141 0.03 -16.13 -31.02
N SER A 142 0.02 -15.28 -32.04
CA SER A 142 -1.17 -14.60 -32.53
C SER A 142 -2.25 -15.60 -32.99
N ILE A 143 -1.91 -16.52 -33.90
CA ILE A 143 -2.85 -17.54 -34.40
C ILE A 143 -3.40 -18.41 -33.26
N ALA A 144 -2.53 -18.82 -32.33
CA ALA A 144 -2.93 -19.61 -31.17
C ALA A 144 -3.92 -18.84 -30.27
N THR A 145 -3.65 -17.57 -29.99
CA THR A 145 -4.55 -16.72 -29.18
C THR A 145 -5.88 -16.44 -29.88
N TYR A 146 -5.89 -16.23 -31.20
CA TYR A 146 -7.12 -16.02 -31.98
C TYR A 146 -8.09 -17.19 -31.79
N GLY A 147 -7.59 -18.42 -31.89
CA GLY A 147 -8.40 -19.62 -31.68
C GLY A 147 -8.88 -19.78 -30.24
N LEU A 148 -8.04 -19.46 -29.25
CA LEU A 148 -8.39 -19.56 -27.83
C LEU A 148 -9.39 -18.49 -27.36
N PHE A 149 -9.43 -17.30 -27.97
CA PHE A 149 -10.48 -16.31 -27.69
C PHE A 149 -11.86 -16.79 -28.11
N GLY A 150 -11.93 -17.61 -29.17
CA GLY A 150 -13.17 -18.19 -29.69
C GLY A 150 -13.83 -19.23 -28.77
N LEU A 151 -13.22 -19.59 -27.62
CA LEU A 151 -13.73 -20.63 -26.73
C LEU A 151 -15.12 -20.34 -26.12
N GLU A 152 -15.44 -19.08 -25.79
CA GLU A 152 -16.77 -18.73 -25.26
C GLU A 152 -17.86 -18.71 -26.35
N ARG A 153 -17.47 -18.65 -27.65
CA ARG A 153 -18.38 -18.62 -28.80
C ARG A 153 -19.50 -17.56 -28.73
N THR A 154 -19.29 -16.48 -27.98
CA THR A 154 -20.25 -15.37 -27.89
C THR A 154 -19.98 -14.33 -28.98
N PRO A 155 -21.01 -13.60 -29.47
CA PRO A 155 -20.80 -12.52 -30.46
C PRO A 155 -19.80 -11.47 -29.96
N ALA A 156 -19.82 -11.15 -28.66
CA ALA A 156 -18.90 -10.20 -28.06
C ALA A 156 -17.45 -10.71 -28.07
N ALA A 157 -17.21 -11.98 -27.73
CA ALA A 157 -15.87 -12.58 -27.76
C ALA A 157 -15.32 -12.67 -29.19
N LEU A 158 -16.16 -13.06 -30.17
CA LEU A 158 -15.76 -13.10 -31.58
C LEU A 158 -15.44 -11.71 -32.13
N ALA A 159 -16.27 -10.71 -31.81
CA ALA A 159 -16.01 -9.33 -32.21
C ALA A 159 -14.72 -8.79 -31.56
N ALA A 160 -14.44 -9.11 -30.30
CA ALA A 160 -13.19 -8.75 -29.64
C ALA A 160 -11.98 -9.45 -30.27
N ALA A 161 -12.08 -10.74 -30.59
CA ALA A 161 -11.04 -11.49 -31.29
C ALA A 161 -10.74 -10.89 -32.67
N PHE A 162 -11.76 -10.50 -33.43
CA PHE A 162 -11.57 -9.84 -34.73
C PHE A 162 -10.84 -8.49 -34.61
N LYS A 163 -11.18 -7.67 -33.60
CA LYS A 163 -10.48 -6.41 -33.32
C LYS A 163 -9.01 -6.64 -32.96
N TYR A 164 -8.74 -7.70 -32.21
CA TYR A 164 -7.39 -8.11 -31.84
C TYR A 164 -6.60 -8.50 -33.08
N ILE A 165 -7.13 -9.40 -33.91
CA ILE A 165 -6.52 -9.81 -35.21
C ILE A 165 -6.16 -8.58 -36.04
N LEU A 166 -7.08 -7.63 -36.20
CA LEU A 166 -6.83 -6.45 -37.02
C LEU A 166 -5.66 -5.61 -36.49
N ALA A 167 -5.57 -5.43 -35.16
CA ALA A 167 -4.50 -4.65 -34.55
C ALA A 167 -3.13 -5.36 -34.63
N THR A 168 -3.10 -6.67 -34.33
CA THR A 168 -1.87 -7.47 -34.33
C THR A 168 -1.35 -7.74 -35.74
N VAL A 169 -2.22 -7.86 -36.76
CA VAL A 169 -1.79 -7.95 -38.17
C VAL A 169 -1.11 -6.66 -38.61
N ILE A 170 -1.64 -5.49 -38.24
CA ILE A 170 -0.98 -4.20 -38.55
C ILE A 170 0.38 -4.15 -37.87
N ALA A 171 0.46 -4.47 -36.58
CA ALA A 171 1.72 -4.49 -35.84
C ALA A 171 2.74 -5.45 -36.47
N SER A 172 2.32 -6.67 -36.80
CA SER A 172 3.18 -7.71 -37.37
C SER A 172 3.62 -7.36 -38.80
N THR A 173 2.80 -6.65 -39.57
CA THR A 173 3.19 -6.10 -40.88
C THR A 173 4.30 -5.04 -40.72
N LEU A 174 4.19 -4.15 -39.74
CA LEU A 174 5.25 -3.19 -39.42
C LEU A 174 6.54 -3.91 -39.00
N PHE A 175 6.43 -4.95 -38.16
CA PHE A 175 7.57 -5.76 -37.75
C PHE A 175 8.27 -6.39 -38.95
N LEU A 176 7.51 -7.08 -39.82
CA LEU A 176 8.05 -7.77 -40.99
C LEU A 176 8.72 -6.80 -41.96
N LEU A 177 8.09 -5.65 -42.23
CA LEU A 177 8.68 -4.62 -43.09
C LEU A 177 9.97 -4.07 -42.48
N GLY A 178 9.99 -3.81 -41.18
CA GLY A 178 11.19 -3.39 -40.45
C GLY A 178 12.31 -4.43 -40.54
N ALA A 179 11.97 -5.72 -40.38
CA ALA A 179 12.93 -6.81 -40.50
C ALA A 179 13.52 -6.94 -41.92
N VAL A 180 12.68 -6.82 -42.95
CA VAL A 180 13.12 -6.82 -44.36
C VAL A 180 14.06 -5.66 -44.64
N LEU A 181 13.76 -4.46 -44.14
CA LEU A 181 14.62 -3.28 -44.33
C LEU A 181 15.92 -3.37 -43.53
N LEU A 182 15.89 -3.93 -42.31
CA LEU A 182 17.11 -4.20 -41.55
C LEU A 182 18.00 -5.20 -42.28
N TYR A 183 17.43 -6.27 -42.84
CA TYR A 183 18.18 -7.21 -43.66
C TYR A 183 18.74 -6.55 -44.93
N TYR A 184 17.97 -5.69 -45.59
CA TYR A 184 18.43 -4.96 -46.77
C TYR A 184 19.66 -4.09 -46.48
N VAL A 185 19.71 -3.43 -45.31
CA VAL A 185 20.81 -2.54 -44.93
C VAL A 185 22.01 -3.30 -44.34
N SER A 186 21.77 -4.37 -43.57
CA SER A 186 22.81 -5.07 -42.81
C SER A 186 23.29 -6.38 -43.42
N GLY A 187 22.52 -6.98 -44.32
CA GLY A 187 22.79 -8.32 -44.87
C GLY A 187 22.54 -9.48 -43.91
N THR A 188 22.03 -9.23 -42.70
CA THR A 188 21.81 -10.26 -41.67
C THR A 188 20.46 -10.10 -40.96
N LEU A 189 19.95 -11.20 -40.43
CA LEU A 189 18.76 -11.27 -39.58
C LEU A 189 19.09 -11.70 -38.15
N ASN A 190 20.35 -12.07 -37.90
CA ASN A 190 20.81 -12.45 -36.58
C ASN A 190 20.87 -11.20 -35.68
N ILE A 191 20.21 -11.26 -34.52
CA ILE A 191 20.08 -10.12 -33.61
C ILE A 191 21.46 -9.70 -33.08
N ASP A 192 22.33 -10.65 -32.71
CA ASP A 192 23.66 -10.33 -32.17
C ASP A 192 24.55 -9.63 -33.20
N GLU A 193 24.50 -10.07 -34.45
CA GLU A 193 25.20 -9.43 -35.56
C GLU A 193 24.62 -8.04 -35.85
N LEU A 194 23.29 -7.89 -35.88
CA LEU A 194 22.62 -6.58 -36.00
C LEU A 194 23.07 -5.60 -34.89
N LEU A 195 23.20 -6.08 -33.64
CA LEU A 195 23.70 -5.24 -32.54
C LEU A 195 25.15 -4.78 -32.80
N SER A 196 26.00 -5.65 -33.35
CA SER A 196 27.38 -5.31 -33.69
C SER A 196 27.48 -4.31 -34.85
N LEU A 197 26.50 -4.34 -35.78
CA LEU A 197 26.40 -3.46 -36.94
C LEU A 197 25.60 -2.18 -36.67
N ARG A 198 25.16 -1.92 -35.43
CA ARG A 198 24.24 -0.81 -35.10
C ARG A 198 24.66 0.56 -35.62
N GLU A 199 25.97 0.84 -35.66
CA GLU A 199 26.52 2.12 -36.15
C GLU A 199 26.44 2.23 -37.68
N GLN A 200 26.42 1.09 -38.36
CA GLN A 200 26.27 0.98 -39.82
C GLN A 200 24.80 0.97 -40.25
N ILE A 201 23.88 0.58 -39.35
CA ILE A 201 22.42 0.67 -39.52
C ILE A 201 21.99 2.14 -39.31
N GLY A 202 22.56 3.03 -40.12
CA GLY A 202 22.28 4.47 -40.13
C GLY A 202 21.47 4.90 -41.34
N GLY A 203 21.33 6.22 -41.50
CA GLY A 203 20.63 6.83 -42.62
C GLY A 203 19.10 6.63 -42.60
N PRO A 204 18.39 7.14 -43.62
CA PRO A 204 16.93 7.16 -43.63
C PRO A 204 16.29 5.76 -43.60
N VAL A 205 16.86 4.80 -44.34
CA VAL A 205 16.32 3.43 -44.42
C VAL A 205 16.55 2.67 -43.13
N GLY A 206 17.76 2.71 -42.56
CA GLY A 206 18.06 2.08 -41.27
C GLY A 206 17.20 2.64 -40.14
N THR A 207 17.05 3.97 -40.09
CA THR A 207 16.19 4.64 -39.10
C THR A 207 14.73 4.22 -39.23
N ALA A 208 14.19 4.19 -40.45
CA ALA A 208 12.82 3.73 -40.69
C ALA A 208 12.65 2.25 -40.29
N ALA A 209 13.63 1.40 -40.59
CA ALA A 209 13.61 -0.01 -40.25
C ALA A 209 13.57 -0.24 -38.73
N ILE A 210 14.44 0.44 -37.98
CA ILE A 210 14.48 0.42 -36.51
C ILE A 210 13.14 0.91 -35.94
N LEU A 211 12.58 2.00 -36.45
CA LEU A 211 11.32 2.56 -35.97
C LEU A 211 10.11 1.64 -36.23
N LEU A 212 10.09 0.94 -37.36
CA LEU A 212 9.06 -0.04 -37.68
C LEU A 212 9.07 -1.22 -36.70
N VAL A 213 10.24 -1.80 -36.44
CA VAL A 213 10.39 -2.89 -35.44
C VAL A 213 10.06 -2.38 -34.05
N PHE A 214 10.61 -1.23 -33.64
CA PHE A 214 10.32 -0.60 -32.35
C PHE A 214 8.83 -0.36 -32.13
N ALA A 215 8.16 0.30 -33.09
CA ALA A 215 6.75 0.62 -32.98
C ALA A 215 5.88 -0.63 -32.92
N SER A 216 6.20 -1.68 -33.70
CA SER A 216 5.44 -2.93 -33.66
C SER A 216 5.43 -3.58 -32.27
N LEU A 217 6.60 -3.69 -31.63
CA LEU A 217 6.72 -4.28 -30.28
C LEU A 217 6.01 -3.44 -29.23
N VAL A 218 6.12 -2.11 -29.34
CA VAL A 218 5.41 -1.18 -28.45
C VAL A 218 3.89 -1.30 -28.63
N ILE A 219 3.40 -1.40 -29.88
CA ILE A 219 1.98 -1.60 -30.20
C ILE A 219 1.47 -2.92 -29.63
N GLU A 220 2.23 -4.01 -29.76
CA GLU A 220 1.89 -5.32 -29.18
C GLU A 220 1.78 -5.27 -27.64
N LEU A 221 2.52 -4.36 -26.98
CA LEU A 221 2.39 -4.04 -25.55
C LEU A 221 1.24 -3.09 -25.21
N LYS A 222 0.39 -2.75 -26.18
CA LYS A 222 -0.91 -2.07 -26.03
C LYS A 222 -0.78 -0.65 -25.43
N PRO A 223 -0.12 0.30 -26.13
CA PRO A 223 0.12 1.65 -25.64
C PRO A 223 -1.16 2.49 -25.74
N PHE A 224 -1.32 3.49 -24.88
CA PHE A 224 -2.41 4.45 -24.99
C PHE A 224 -2.12 5.47 -26.10
N PRO A 225 -3.10 5.85 -26.96
CA PRO A 225 -4.51 5.43 -26.98
C PRO A 225 -4.81 4.15 -27.78
N ALA A 226 -3.81 3.53 -28.41
CA ALA A 226 -3.91 2.35 -29.25
C ALA A 226 -4.03 1.02 -28.47
N ASN A 227 -4.86 0.98 -27.41
CA ASN A 227 -5.01 -0.18 -26.51
C ASN A 227 -6.46 -0.68 -26.35
N GLY A 228 -7.43 -0.06 -27.04
CA GLY A 228 -8.85 -0.40 -26.93
C GLY A 228 -9.18 -1.84 -27.34
N TRP A 229 -8.50 -2.36 -28.37
CA TRP A 229 -8.65 -3.74 -28.86
C TRP A 229 -8.24 -4.76 -27.80
N GLY A 230 -7.13 -4.52 -27.08
CA GLY A 230 -6.67 -5.39 -26.00
C GLY A 230 -7.63 -5.41 -24.81
N LEU A 231 -8.22 -4.25 -24.46
CA LEU A 231 -9.21 -4.15 -23.38
C LEU A 231 -10.48 -4.94 -23.67
N ASP A 232 -10.95 -4.93 -24.92
CA ASP A 232 -12.13 -5.69 -25.34
C ASP A 232 -11.88 -7.20 -25.25
N VAL A 233 -10.67 -7.66 -25.59
CA VAL A 233 -10.25 -9.06 -25.42
C VAL A 233 -10.20 -9.46 -23.95
N TYR A 234 -9.54 -8.66 -23.10
CA TYR A 234 -9.46 -8.97 -21.66
C TYR A 234 -10.86 -9.08 -21.02
N GLU A 235 -11.80 -8.24 -21.45
CA GLU A 235 -13.17 -8.25 -20.93
C GLU A 235 -13.96 -9.51 -21.32
N THR A 236 -13.76 -10.01 -22.54
CA THR A 236 -14.65 -11.01 -23.14
C THR A 236 -14.08 -12.43 -23.16
N ALA A 237 -12.75 -12.59 -23.16
CA ALA A 237 -12.10 -13.89 -23.20
C ALA A 237 -12.36 -14.73 -21.92
N PRO A 238 -12.23 -16.08 -21.99
CA PRO A 238 -12.14 -16.91 -20.80
C PRO A 238 -11.06 -16.37 -19.86
N SER A 239 -11.34 -16.29 -18.56
CA SER A 239 -10.44 -15.58 -17.63
C SER A 239 -9.03 -16.20 -17.56
N GLY A 240 -8.89 -17.51 -17.72
CA GLY A 240 -7.56 -18.13 -17.82
C GLY A 240 -6.83 -17.84 -19.14
N VAL A 241 -7.53 -17.64 -20.26
CA VAL A 241 -6.90 -17.23 -21.53
C VAL A 241 -6.48 -15.77 -21.44
N ALA A 242 -7.35 -14.91 -20.89
CA ALA A 242 -7.02 -13.52 -20.58
C ALA A 242 -5.79 -13.41 -19.67
N ALA A 243 -5.65 -14.31 -18.68
CA ALA A 243 -4.46 -14.40 -17.85
C ALA A 243 -3.20 -14.66 -18.68
N LEU A 244 -3.18 -15.69 -19.55
CA LEU A 244 -2.02 -16.01 -20.37
C LEU A 244 -1.64 -14.92 -21.37
N VAL A 245 -2.62 -14.20 -21.91
CA VAL A 245 -2.33 -13.05 -22.78
C VAL A 245 -1.75 -11.89 -21.97
N SER A 246 -2.29 -11.66 -20.78
CA SER A 246 -1.82 -10.64 -19.85
C SER A 246 -0.38 -10.88 -19.44
N VAL A 247 -0.04 -12.11 -19.03
CA VAL A 247 1.23 -12.38 -18.35
C VAL A 247 2.23 -13.24 -19.13
N GLY A 248 1.78 -13.98 -20.14
CA GLY A 248 2.62 -14.85 -20.98
C GLY A 248 2.96 -14.19 -22.31
N VAL A 249 1.94 -13.88 -23.12
CA VAL A 249 2.15 -13.21 -24.43
C VAL A 249 2.85 -11.87 -24.26
N SER A 250 2.39 -11.06 -23.31
CA SER A 250 3.03 -9.77 -23.05
C SER A 250 4.46 -9.93 -22.50
N ALA A 251 4.79 -11.05 -21.84
CA ALA A 251 6.16 -11.36 -21.41
C ALA A 251 7.08 -11.67 -22.60
N GLY A 252 6.61 -12.49 -23.54
CA GLY A 252 7.35 -12.77 -24.77
C GLY A 252 7.65 -11.51 -25.57
N VAL A 253 6.64 -10.64 -25.77
CA VAL A 253 6.80 -9.36 -26.46
C VAL A 253 7.74 -8.42 -25.69
N PHE A 254 7.57 -8.32 -24.37
CA PHE A 254 8.43 -7.49 -23.54
C PHE A 254 9.89 -7.98 -23.56
N PHE A 255 10.12 -9.29 -23.58
CA PHE A 255 11.45 -9.86 -23.70
C PHE A 255 12.06 -9.62 -25.09
N ALA A 256 11.24 -9.67 -26.14
CA ALA A 256 11.65 -9.27 -27.48
C ALA A 256 12.10 -7.80 -27.53
N LEU A 257 11.38 -6.91 -26.84
CA LEU A 257 11.79 -5.51 -26.66
C LEU A 257 13.09 -5.42 -25.85
N LEU A 258 13.23 -6.18 -24.75
CA LEU A 258 14.43 -6.18 -23.91
C LEU A 258 15.70 -6.57 -24.70
N LYS A 259 15.63 -7.64 -25.50
CA LYS A 259 16.79 -8.12 -26.27
C LYS A 259 17.15 -7.21 -27.46
N LEU A 260 16.18 -6.51 -28.04
CA LEU A 260 16.39 -5.56 -29.14
C LEU A 260 16.63 -4.13 -28.64
N LEU A 261 16.49 -3.87 -27.34
CA LEU A 261 16.64 -2.54 -26.74
C LEU A 261 17.95 -1.83 -27.15
N PRO A 262 19.12 -2.50 -27.28
CA PRO A 262 20.34 -1.84 -27.72
C PRO A 262 20.27 -1.28 -29.16
N LEU A 263 19.37 -1.76 -30.03
CA LEU A 263 19.09 -1.11 -31.33
C LEU A 263 18.24 0.14 -31.19
N PHE A 264 17.54 0.29 -30.06
CA PHE A 264 16.59 1.37 -29.78
C PHE A 264 17.17 2.43 -28.82
N ASP A 265 18.49 2.48 -28.63
CA ASP A 265 19.13 3.45 -27.72
C ASP A 265 18.75 4.91 -28.07
N GLY A 266 18.56 5.22 -29.37
CA GLY A 266 18.07 6.54 -29.82
C GLY A 266 16.59 6.82 -29.52
N GLN A 267 15.80 5.80 -29.19
CA GLN A 267 14.35 5.88 -28.96
C GLN A 267 13.96 5.69 -27.49
N LEU A 268 14.92 5.60 -26.55
CA LEU A 268 14.63 5.38 -25.13
C LEU A 268 13.67 6.43 -24.56
N THR A 269 13.79 7.70 -24.97
CA THR A 269 12.88 8.77 -24.52
C THR A 269 11.46 8.54 -25.00
N LEU A 270 11.28 8.09 -26.26
CA LEU A 270 9.96 7.73 -26.79
C LEU A 270 9.38 6.52 -26.05
N LEU A 271 10.20 5.53 -25.72
CA LEU A 271 9.79 4.37 -24.94
C LEU A 271 9.34 4.78 -23.53
N ALA A 272 10.09 5.65 -22.86
CA ALA A 272 9.74 6.20 -21.55
C ALA A 272 8.44 7.02 -21.61
N VAL A 273 8.28 7.92 -22.58
CA VAL A 273 7.05 8.71 -22.76
C VAL A 273 5.85 7.82 -23.05
N SER A 274 6.00 6.85 -23.96
CA SER A 274 4.95 5.87 -24.27
C SER A 274 4.52 5.09 -23.03
N GLY A 275 5.49 4.54 -22.28
CA GLY A 275 5.24 3.79 -21.05
C GLY A 275 4.58 4.67 -19.97
N GLY A 276 5.10 5.87 -19.74
CA GLY A 276 4.56 6.80 -18.73
C GLY A 276 3.14 7.27 -19.04
N VAL A 277 2.88 7.67 -20.29
CA VAL A 277 1.53 8.07 -20.74
C VAL A 277 0.58 6.87 -20.61
N THR A 278 0.99 5.69 -21.09
CA THR A 278 0.15 4.48 -21.01
C THR A 278 -0.14 4.09 -19.57
N PHE A 279 0.85 4.15 -18.68
CA PHE A 279 0.69 3.87 -17.25
C PHE A 279 -0.30 4.85 -16.58
N LEU A 280 -0.13 6.15 -16.81
CA LEU A 280 -0.99 7.18 -16.21
C LEU A 280 -2.44 7.06 -16.70
N PHE A 281 -2.65 6.99 -18.02
CA PHE A 281 -3.99 6.98 -18.59
C PHE A 281 -4.71 5.65 -18.37
N SER A 282 -4.01 4.51 -18.41
CA SER A 282 -4.65 3.22 -18.08
C SER A 282 -5.19 3.21 -16.65
N ASN A 283 -4.44 3.76 -15.71
CA ASN A 283 -4.87 3.85 -14.31
C ASN A 283 -5.97 4.89 -14.08
N LEU A 284 -5.91 6.05 -14.76
CA LEU A 284 -6.97 7.06 -14.70
C LEU A 284 -8.31 6.53 -15.26
N LEU A 285 -8.27 5.86 -16.40
CA LEU A 285 -9.46 5.36 -17.09
C LEU A 285 -10.12 4.19 -16.36
N ALA A 286 -9.33 3.40 -15.63
CA ALA A 286 -9.80 2.28 -14.83
C ALA A 286 -10.69 2.68 -13.65
N ILE A 287 -10.56 3.91 -13.11
CA ILE A 287 -11.34 4.38 -11.95
C ILE A 287 -12.85 4.29 -12.19
N LYS A 288 -13.30 4.53 -13.43
CA LYS A 288 -14.73 4.47 -13.81
C LYS A 288 -15.17 3.06 -14.22
N GLN A 289 -14.27 2.07 -14.24
CA GLN A 289 -14.59 0.72 -14.67
C GLN A 289 -15.23 -0.08 -13.52
N THR A 290 -16.28 -0.84 -13.85
CA THR A 290 -17.02 -1.66 -12.89
C THR A 290 -16.92 -3.15 -13.20
N LYS A 291 -16.63 -3.53 -14.45
CA LYS A 291 -16.44 -4.93 -14.86
C LYS A 291 -15.06 -5.42 -14.41
N PRO A 292 -14.95 -6.39 -13.48
CA PRO A 292 -13.66 -6.79 -12.90
C PRO A 292 -12.62 -7.19 -13.94
N GLN A 293 -13.03 -7.94 -14.96
CA GLN A 293 -12.13 -8.42 -16.02
C GLN A 293 -11.52 -7.28 -16.84
N ARG A 294 -12.27 -6.20 -17.09
CA ARG A 294 -11.76 -5.00 -17.76
C ARG A 294 -10.91 -4.13 -16.83
N VAL A 295 -11.22 -4.10 -15.53
CA VAL A 295 -10.33 -3.48 -14.52
C VAL A 295 -8.96 -4.17 -14.55
N LEU A 296 -8.95 -5.51 -14.56
CA LEU A 296 -7.72 -6.29 -14.67
C LEU A 296 -6.99 -6.05 -15.99
N GLY A 297 -7.71 -5.88 -17.10
CA GLY A 297 -7.14 -5.49 -18.39
C GLY A 297 -6.42 -4.13 -18.35
N TYR A 298 -7.04 -3.09 -17.79
CA TYR A 298 -6.38 -1.79 -17.63
C TYR A 298 -5.14 -1.87 -16.76
N SER A 299 -5.23 -2.56 -15.62
CA SER A 299 -4.08 -2.74 -14.73
C SER A 299 -2.99 -3.59 -15.37
N SER A 300 -3.33 -4.57 -16.22
CA SER A 300 -2.33 -5.34 -16.97
C SER A 300 -1.54 -4.45 -17.93
N ILE A 301 -2.24 -3.62 -18.71
CA ILE A 301 -1.62 -2.68 -19.64
C ILE A 301 -0.79 -1.65 -18.88
N GLY A 302 -1.29 -1.13 -17.77
CA GLY A 302 -0.56 -0.22 -16.89
C GLY A 302 0.75 -0.84 -16.39
N GLN A 303 0.71 -2.06 -15.86
CA GLN A 303 1.91 -2.72 -15.33
C GLN A 303 2.96 -3.04 -16.40
N MET A 304 2.55 -3.43 -17.62
CA MET A 304 3.48 -3.57 -18.76
C MET A 304 4.08 -2.22 -19.17
N ALA A 305 3.27 -1.16 -19.14
CA ALA A 305 3.75 0.18 -19.42
C ALA A 305 4.73 0.70 -18.33
N LEU A 306 4.53 0.33 -17.07
CA LEU A 306 5.48 0.60 -15.98
C LEU A 306 6.79 -0.16 -16.18
N LEU A 307 6.75 -1.43 -16.63
CA LEU A 307 7.96 -2.18 -16.99
C LEU A 307 8.74 -1.51 -18.13
N MET A 308 8.06 -1.11 -19.21
CA MET A 308 8.67 -0.39 -20.33
C MET A 308 9.29 0.94 -19.90
N LEU A 309 8.55 1.72 -19.10
CA LEU A 309 9.03 2.98 -18.54
C LEU A 309 10.28 2.75 -17.69
N SER A 310 10.24 1.77 -16.79
CA SER A 310 11.34 1.48 -15.87
C SER A 310 12.59 1.02 -16.62
N LEU A 311 12.43 0.13 -17.60
CA LEU A 311 13.53 -0.34 -18.45
C LEU A 311 14.19 0.82 -19.21
N ALA A 312 13.38 1.67 -19.86
CA ALA A 312 13.87 2.81 -20.60
C ALA A 312 14.63 3.81 -19.72
N LEU A 313 14.07 4.13 -18.55
CA LEU A 313 14.68 5.10 -17.65
C LEU A 313 15.95 4.57 -16.99
N LEU A 314 15.99 3.31 -16.55
CA LEU A 314 17.19 2.71 -15.97
C LEU A 314 18.34 2.70 -16.98
N ARG A 315 18.05 2.40 -18.24
CA ARG A 315 19.03 2.48 -19.33
C ARG A 315 19.52 3.90 -19.56
N GLN A 316 18.61 4.88 -19.59
CA GLN A 316 18.97 6.31 -19.77
C GLN A 316 19.87 6.85 -18.66
N VAL A 317 19.70 6.38 -17.43
CA VAL A 317 20.50 6.84 -16.28
C VAL A 317 21.73 5.96 -16.01
N GLY A 318 21.99 4.95 -16.86
CA GLY A 318 23.12 4.03 -16.71
C GLY A 318 23.02 3.08 -15.50
N ALA A 319 21.81 2.82 -14.99
CA ALA A 319 21.57 1.97 -13.82
C ALA A 319 21.24 0.52 -14.22
N ASP A 320 21.99 -0.05 -15.16
CA ASP A 320 21.74 -1.39 -15.70
C ASP A 320 21.80 -2.49 -14.62
N ALA A 321 22.65 -2.32 -13.61
CA ALA A 321 22.77 -3.23 -12.47
C ALA A 321 21.47 -3.37 -11.65
N SER A 322 20.56 -2.39 -11.73
CA SER A 322 19.27 -2.41 -11.05
C SER A 322 18.17 -3.10 -11.86
N ILE A 323 18.40 -3.39 -13.14
CA ILE A 323 17.40 -4.02 -14.03
C ILE A 323 16.91 -5.38 -13.48
N PRO A 324 17.75 -6.29 -12.97
CA PRO A 324 17.28 -7.56 -12.38
C PRO A 324 16.26 -7.37 -11.25
N LEU A 325 16.54 -6.46 -10.31
CA LEU A 325 15.64 -6.19 -9.19
C LEU A 325 14.38 -5.44 -9.64
N VAL A 326 14.52 -4.40 -10.46
CA VAL A 326 13.40 -3.54 -10.85
C VAL A 326 12.54 -4.20 -11.90
N VAL A 327 13.10 -4.52 -13.07
CA VAL A 327 12.36 -5.10 -14.19
C VAL A 327 11.97 -6.54 -13.89
N GLY A 328 12.88 -7.35 -13.35
CA GLY A 328 12.58 -8.72 -12.94
C GLY A 328 11.57 -8.79 -11.80
N GLY A 329 11.70 -7.93 -10.80
CA GLY A 329 10.75 -7.83 -9.67
C GLY A 329 9.35 -7.39 -10.10
N LEU A 330 9.22 -6.32 -10.89
CA LEU A 330 7.94 -5.89 -11.45
C LEU A 330 7.31 -6.97 -12.34
N PHE A 331 8.12 -7.67 -13.15
CA PHE A 331 7.65 -8.74 -14.02
C PHE A 331 7.07 -9.91 -13.22
N ILE A 332 7.81 -10.46 -12.26
CA ILE A 332 7.34 -11.59 -11.44
C ILE A 332 6.13 -11.21 -10.58
N ASN A 333 6.13 -9.98 -10.04
CA ASN A 333 4.98 -9.46 -9.30
C ASN A 333 3.74 -9.41 -10.18
N HIS A 334 3.87 -8.83 -11.39
CA HIS A 334 2.80 -8.80 -12.37
C HIS A 334 2.33 -10.21 -12.73
N LEU A 335 3.27 -11.11 -13.07
CA LEU A 335 3.02 -12.46 -13.53
C LEU A 335 2.12 -13.24 -12.57
N PHE A 336 2.54 -13.40 -11.31
CA PHE A 336 1.77 -14.21 -10.35
C PHE A 336 0.53 -13.48 -9.83
N ALA A 337 0.62 -12.18 -9.54
CA ALA A 337 -0.52 -11.46 -8.99
C ALA A 337 -1.62 -11.26 -10.05
N LYS A 338 -1.29 -11.00 -11.32
CA LYS A 338 -2.31 -10.93 -12.39
C LYS A 338 -2.91 -12.27 -12.72
N ALA A 339 -2.09 -13.32 -12.86
CA ALA A 339 -2.60 -14.66 -13.08
C ALA A 339 -3.59 -15.05 -11.96
N GLY A 340 -3.20 -14.84 -10.70
CA GLY A 340 -4.05 -15.06 -9.52
C GLY A 340 -5.36 -14.29 -9.55
N LEU A 341 -5.35 -12.99 -9.87
CA LEU A 341 -6.56 -12.17 -9.95
C LEU A 341 -7.49 -12.57 -11.09
N PHE A 342 -6.95 -12.89 -12.27
CA PHE A 342 -7.74 -13.37 -13.40
C PHE A 342 -8.37 -14.73 -13.08
N TRP A 343 -7.62 -15.66 -12.48
CA TRP A 343 -8.14 -16.95 -12.07
C TRP A 343 -9.18 -16.83 -10.95
N LEU A 344 -8.96 -15.98 -9.96
CA LEU A 344 -9.96 -15.69 -8.91
C LEU A 344 -11.26 -15.15 -9.52
N ASN A 345 -11.15 -14.15 -10.41
CA ASN A 345 -12.31 -13.65 -11.12
C ASN A 345 -12.96 -14.74 -11.99
N GLY A 346 -12.18 -15.62 -12.60
CA GLY A 346 -12.66 -16.78 -13.35
C GLY A 346 -13.46 -17.76 -12.50
N VAL A 347 -12.99 -18.07 -11.28
CA VAL A 347 -13.72 -18.89 -10.30
C VAL A 347 -15.04 -18.20 -9.94
N LEU A 348 -15.00 -16.91 -9.59
CA LEU A 348 -16.18 -16.15 -9.18
C LEU A 348 -17.22 -16.04 -10.30
N ARG A 349 -16.81 -15.77 -11.55
CA ARG A 349 -17.72 -15.63 -12.70
C ARG A 349 -18.54 -16.89 -12.99
N ARG A 350 -18.00 -18.09 -12.72
CA ARG A 350 -18.73 -19.35 -12.89
C ARG A 350 -19.97 -19.46 -11.99
N HIS A 351 -19.99 -18.70 -10.90
CA HIS A 351 -21.09 -18.69 -9.94
C HIS A 351 -22.06 -17.52 -10.13
N GLY A 352 -21.90 -16.71 -11.19
CA GLY A 352 -22.86 -15.66 -11.55
C GLY A 352 -23.21 -14.72 -10.39
N ASP A 353 -24.49 -14.66 -10.04
CA ASP A 353 -25.01 -13.80 -8.98
C ASP A 353 -24.51 -14.17 -7.57
N ASP A 354 -24.16 -15.44 -7.34
CA ASP A 354 -23.65 -15.93 -6.06
C ASP A 354 -22.20 -15.49 -5.79
N ALA A 355 -21.48 -14.97 -6.80
CA ALA A 355 -20.06 -14.62 -6.71
C ALA A 355 -19.74 -13.71 -5.52
N ARG A 356 -20.58 -12.70 -5.26
CA ARG A 356 -20.38 -11.77 -4.14
C ARG A 356 -20.67 -12.44 -2.79
N ALA A 357 -21.70 -13.29 -2.72
CA ALA A 357 -22.03 -14.04 -1.51
C ALA A 357 -20.90 -15.01 -1.15
N ILE A 358 -20.35 -15.73 -2.13
CA ILE A 358 -19.21 -16.64 -1.95
C ILE A 358 -17.98 -15.88 -1.46
N LEU A 359 -17.65 -14.77 -2.11
CA LEU A 359 -16.46 -13.98 -1.77
C LEU A 359 -16.57 -13.37 -0.37
N SER A 360 -17.69 -12.71 -0.05
CA SER A 360 -17.89 -12.04 1.24
C SER A 360 -17.93 -12.99 2.45
N ARG A 361 -18.24 -14.28 2.23
CA ARG A 361 -18.33 -15.30 3.29
C ARG A 361 -17.09 -16.20 3.39
N SER A 362 -16.13 -16.11 2.47
CA SER A 362 -14.93 -16.95 2.46
C SER A 362 -13.68 -16.17 2.89
N PRO A 363 -13.19 -16.35 4.13
CA PRO A 363 -11.97 -15.68 4.62
C PRO A 363 -10.75 -15.97 3.73
N LEU A 364 -10.72 -17.16 3.14
CA LEU A 364 -9.66 -17.65 2.27
C LEU A 364 -9.62 -16.88 0.94
N LEU A 365 -10.77 -16.70 0.29
CA LEU A 365 -10.86 -15.95 -0.97
C LEU A 365 -10.62 -14.46 -0.75
N ILE A 366 -11.08 -13.90 0.37
CA ILE A 366 -10.79 -12.51 0.76
C ILE A 366 -9.29 -12.35 1.02
N GLY A 367 -8.66 -13.31 1.70
CA GLY A 367 -7.21 -13.33 1.95
C GLY A 367 -6.41 -13.38 0.65
N LEU A 368 -6.75 -14.28 -0.28
CA LEU A 368 -6.12 -14.36 -1.60
C LEU A 368 -6.33 -13.09 -2.42
N LEU A 369 -7.55 -12.55 -2.44
CA LEU A 369 -7.84 -11.27 -3.10
C LEU A 369 -6.98 -10.15 -2.51
N GLY A 370 -6.97 -10.00 -1.19
CA GLY A 370 -6.16 -9.01 -0.50
C GLY A 370 -4.68 -9.14 -0.83
N LEU A 371 -4.14 -10.36 -0.78
CA LEU A 371 -2.74 -10.67 -1.12
C LEU A 371 -2.38 -10.20 -2.54
N PHE A 372 -3.16 -10.58 -3.55
CA PHE A 372 -2.86 -10.19 -4.93
C PHE A 372 -3.06 -8.70 -5.20
N LEU A 373 -4.01 -8.04 -4.52
CA LEU A 373 -4.21 -6.60 -4.65
C LEU A 373 -3.10 -5.79 -3.98
N VAL A 374 -2.62 -6.22 -2.81
CA VAL A 374 -1.44 -5.63 -2.15
C VAL A 374 -0.21 -5.77 -3.05
N ALA A 375 -0.02 -6.94 -3.66
CA ALA A 375 1.08 -7.17 -4.60
C ALA A 375 1.01 -6.24 -5.82
N ILE A 376 -0.12 -6.14 -6.52
CA ILE A 376 -0.25 -5.26 -7.69
C ILE A 376 -0.10 -3.78 -7.33
N ALA A 377 -0.58 -3.34 -6.17
CA ALA A 377 -0.34 -1.97 -5.71
C ALA A 377 1.15 -1.66 -5.45
N GLY A 378 2.02 -2.69 -5.48
CA GLY A 378 3.44 -2.57 -5.21
C GLY A 378 3.70 -2.27 -3.74
N LEU A 379 2.96 -2.94 -2.85
CA LEU A 379 3.06 -2.80 -1.40
C LEU A 379 3.79 -4.00 -0.79
N PRO A 380 4.47 -3.83 0.36
CA PRO A 380 5.29 -4.89 0.92
C PRO A 380 4.45 -6.08 1.39
N PRO A 381 5.03 -7.30 1.38
CA PRO A 381 6.43 -7.61 1.10
C PRO A 381 6.76 -7.88 -0.38
N PHE A 382 5.82 -7.67 -1.31
CA PHE A 382 5.91 -8.25 -2.64
C PHE A 382 6.98 -7.64 -3.55
N PRO A 383 7.45 -8.34 -4.60
CA PRO A 383 8.55 -7.88 -5.45
C PRO A 383 8.34 -6.48 -6.05
N GLY A 384 7.09 -6.10 -6.33
CA GLY A 384 6.76 -4.76 -6.84
C GLY A 384 7.08 -3.62 -5.86
N PHE A 385 7.11 -3.87 -4.55
CA PHE A 385 7.54 -2.90 -3.54
C PHE A 385 9.04 -2.62 -3.65
N TRP A 386 9.86 -3.67 -3.65
CA TRP A 386 11.33 -3.55 -3.72
C TRP A 386 11.77 -2.92 -5.04
N ALA A 387 11.15 -3.33 -6.15
CA ALA A 387 11.40 -2.75 -7.45
C ALA A 387 11.07 -1.26 -7.50
N LYS A 388 9.94 -0.84 -6.92
CA LYS A 388 9.54 0.58 -6.88
C LYS A 388 10.47 1.40 -5.99
N TRP A 389 10.90 0.85 -4.85
CA TRP A 389 11.89 1.47 -3.99
C TRP A 389 13.18 1.76 -4.77
N GLU A 390 13.78 0.73 -5.36
CA GLU A 390 15.04 0.85 -6.10
C GLU A 390 14.91 1.81 -7.30
N LEU A 391 13.81 1.72 -8.05
CA LEU A 391 13.55 2.63 -9.17
C LEU A 391 13.52 4.09 -8.71
N VAL A 392 12.81 4.41 -7.63
CA VAL A 392 12.74 5.79 -7.13
C VAL A 392 14.11 6.27 -6.61
N MET A 393 14.90 5.39 -5.99
CA MET A 393 16.28 5.71 -5.57
C MET A 393 17.14 6.11 -6.76
N ARG A 394 17.20 5.29 -7.82
CA ARG A 394 18.00 5.56 -9.01
C ARG A 394 17.54 6.80 -9.77
N LEU A 395 16.23 7.01 -9.90
CA LEU A 395 15.70 8.21 -10.57
C LEU A 395 15.96 9.49 -9.79
N THR A 396 15.97 9.42 -8.45
CA THR A 396 16.28 10.59 -7.61
C THR A 396 17.75 10.95 -7.73
N ALA A 397 18.65 9.96 -7.62
CA ALA A 397 20.09 10.15 -7.81
C ALA A 397 20.43 10.73 -9.20
N ALA A 398 19.65 10.37 -10.23
CA ALA A 398 19.81 10.89 -11.59
C ALA A 398 19.07 12.22 -11.86
N GLY A 399 18.45 12.85 -10.85
CA GLY A 399 17.76 14.13 -11.00
C GLY A 399 16.51 14.08 -11.91
N LYS A 400 15.71 13.01 -11.83
CA LYS A 400 14.51 12.78 -12.67
C LYS A 400 13.17 12.85 -11.90
N PRO A 401 12.85 13.96 -11.20
CA PRO A 401 11.69 14.04 -10.30
C PRO A 401 10.33 13.92 -11.01
N TYR A 402 10.22 14.38 -12.26
CA TYR A 402 8.96 14.34 -13.00
C TYR A 402 8.48 12.90 -13.26
N TRP A 403 9.40 11.98 -13.54
CA TRP A 403 9.08 10.56 -13.72
C TRP A 403 8.64 9.92 -12.42
N ILE A 404 9.24 10.29 -11.30
CA ILE A 404 8.84 9.84 -9.96
C ILE A 404 7.40 10.28 -9.66
N VAL A 405 7.07 11.55 -9.89
CA VAL A 405 5.70 12.06 -9.70
C VAL A 405 4.69 11.30 -10.56
N LEU A 406 5.02 11.01 -11.82
CA LEU A 406 4.16 10.23 -12.72
C LEU A 406 3.96 8.79 -12.20
N ILE A 407 5.04 8.10 -11.80
CA ILE A 407 5.01 6.72 -11.29
C ILE A 407 4.18 6.64 -10.00
N LEU A 408 4.39 7.56 -9.07
CA LEU A 408 3.67 7.58 -7.79
C LEU A 408 2.20 7.96 -7.98
N THR A 409 1.89 8.91 -8.87
CA THR A 409 0.50 9.25 -9.21
C THR A 409 -0.22 8.07 -9.86
N GLY A 410 0.37 7.42 -10.86
CA GLY A 410 -0.21 6.24 -11.50
C GLY A 410 -0.42 5.08 -10.50
N SER A 411 0.54 4.87 -9.59
CA SER A 411 0.42 3.88 -8.51
C SER A 411 -0.71 4.20 -7.52
N LEU A 412 -0.92 5.48 -7.19
CA LEU A 412 -2.00 5.91 -6.31
C LEU A 412 -3.37 5.65 -6.95
N LEU A 413 -3.50 5.96 -8.24
CA LEU A 413 -4.72 5.69 -9.01
C LEU A 413 -4.98 4.18 -9.11
N GLU A 414 -3.93 3.38 -9.34
CA GLU A 414 -4.03 1.92 -9.34
C GLU A 414 -4.56 1.35 -8.04
N ALA A 415 -3.93 1.71 -6.92
CA ALA A 415 -4.40 1.32 -5.60
C ALA A 415 -5.86 1.76 -5.38
N GLY A 416 -6.22 2.98 -5.83
CA GLY A 416 -7.57 3.51 -5.73
C GLY A 416 -8.65 2.62 -6.34
N TYR A 417 -8.53 2.27 -7.63
CA TYR A 417 -9.57 1.45 -8.27
C TYR A 417 -9.47 -0.04 -7.91
N MET A 418 -8.28 -0.55 -7.60
CA MET A 418 -8.08 -1.94 -7.19
C MET A 418 -8.65 -2.21 -5.78
N PHE A 419 -8.39 -1.32 -4.82
CA PHE A 419 -8.97 -1.46 -3.48
C PHE A 419 -10.43 -1.03 -3.42
N HIS A 420 -10.93 -0.25 -4.38
CA HIS A 420 -12.37 -0.07 -4.53
C HIS A 420 -13.09 -1.38 -4.87
N TRP A 421 -12.47 -2.25 -5.69
CA TRP A 421 -12.98 -3.61 -5.91
C TRP A 421 -12.95 -4.45 -4.62
N PHE A 422 -11.87 -4.38 -3.83
CA PHE A 422 -11.77 -5.03 -2.52
C PHE A 422 -12.87 -4.59 -1.54
N VAL A 423 -13.07 -3.29 -1.39
CA VAL A 423 -14.11 -2.73 -0.51
C VAL A 423 -15.51 -3.20 -0.94
N ARG A 424 -15.78 -3.26 -2.26
CA ARG A 424 -17.03 -3.82 -2.78
C ARG A 424 -17.18 -5.32 -2.53
N ALA A 425 -16.07 -6.06 -2.57
CA ALA A 425 -16.06 -7.49 -2.26
C ALA A 425 -16.38 -7.79 -0.78
N LEU A 426 -16.01 -6.87 0.12
CA LEU A 426 -16.34 -6.95 1.55
C LEU A 426 -17.75 -6.48 1.91
N ALA A 427 -18.46 -5.85 0.97
CA ALA A 427 -19.82 -5.39 1.22
C ALA A 427 -20.73 -6.59 1.56
N PRO A 428 -21.58 -6.49 2.59
CA PRO A 428 -22.47 -7.60 2.98
C PRO A 428 -23.35 -8.06 1.82
N SER A 429 -23.57 -9.36 1.75
CA SER A 429 -24.52 -9.97 0.83
C SER A 429 -25.55 -10.78 1.62
N ASP A 430 -26.81 -10.37 1.52
CA ASP A 430 -27.94 -11.05 2.17
C ASP A 430 -28.31 -12.36 1.44
N ALA A 431 -27.80 -12.55 0.22
CA ALA A 431 -27.97 -13.78 -0.54
C ALA A 431 -27.15 -14.93 0.09
N GLU A 432 -27.79 -16.08 0.26
CA GLU A 432 -27.07 -17.33 0.56
C GLU A 432 -26.47 -17.88 -0.74
N ALA A 433 -25.17 -18.18 -0.70
CA ALA A 433 -24.50 -18.84 -1.81
C ALA A 433 -25.02 -20.29 -1.91
N LYS A 434 -25.50 -20.69 -3.09
CA LYS A 434 -26.06 -22.04 -3.29
C LYS A 434 -24.98 -23.10 -3.50
N ALA A 435 -23.77 -22.69 -3.89
CA ALA A 435 -22.64 -23.57 -4.15
C ALA A 435 -21.30 -22.89 -3.81
N HIS A 436 -20.33 -23.68 -3.33
CA HIS A 436 -18.96 -23.23 -3.07
C HIS A 436 -17.99 -23.75 -4.15
N PRO A 437 -16.91 -23.00 -4.46
CA PRO A 437 -15.91 -23.47 -5.39
C PRO A 437 -15.16 -24.69 -4.83
N ASN A 438 -14.92 -25.68 -5.69
CA ASN A 438 -14.14 -26.86 -5.36
C ASN A 438 -12.67 -26.48 -5.07
N LEU A 439 -12.03 -27.17 -4.12
CA LEU A 439 -10.61 -27.00 -3.77
C LEU A 439 -9.68 -27.11 -4.99
N ALA A 440 -9.97 -28.02 -5.93
CA ALA A 440 -9.18 -28.16 -7.16
C ALA A 440 -9.17 -26.88 -8.02
N ALA A 441 -10.27 -26.12 -8.04
CA ALA A 441 -10.34 -24.85 -8.77
C ALA A 441 -9.55 -23.72 -8.09
N LEU A 442 -9.24 -23.88 -6.80
CA LEU A 442 -8.45 -22.93 -6.02
C LEU A 442 -6.94 -23.23 -6.03
N LEU A 443 -6.55 -24.46 -6.40
CA LEU A 443 -5.14 -24.88 -6.42
C LEU A 443 -4.24 -23.92 -7.23
N PRO A 444 -4.58 -23.49 -8.46
CA PRO A 444 -3.77 -22.52 -9.19
C PRO A 444 -3.58 -21.18 -8.45
N LEU A 445 -4.61 -20.71 -7.75
CA LEU A 445 -4.54 -19.48 -6.97
C LEU A 445 -3.60 -19.65 -5.77
N PHE A 446 -3.66 -20.79 -5.06
CA PHE A 446 -2.74 -21.07 -3.96
C PHE A 446 -1.30 -21.14 -4.42
N CYS A 447 -1.04 -21.86 -5.52
CA CYS A 447 0.30 -21.94 -6.09
C CYS A 447 0.84 -20.56 -6.47
N ALA A 448 0.03 -19.72 -7.14
CA ALA A 448 0.43 -18.34 -7.45
C ALA A 448 0.72 -17.50 -6.20
N ALA A 449 -0.09 -17.63 -5.15
CA ALA A 449 0.14 -16.91 -3.89
C ALA A 449 1.45 -17.36 -3.20
N VAL A 450 1.72 -18.67 -3.15
CA VAL A 450 2.95 -19.23 -2.57
C VAL A 450 4.18 -18.78 -3.37
N LEU A 451 4.13 -18.89 -4.70
CA LEU A 451 5.22 -18.44 -5.58
C LEU A 451 5.48 -16.94 -5.45
N LEU A 452 4.42 -16.14 -5.29
CA LEU A 452 4.54 -14.70 -5.08
C LEU A 452 5.16 -14.36 -3.71
N ILE A 453 4.88 -15.13 -2.66
CA ILE A 453 5.54 -15.00 -1.35
C ILE A 453 7.01 -15.43 -1.43
N ALA A 454 7.33 -16.51 -2.15
CA ALA A 454 8.71 -16.93 -2.37
C ALA A 454 9.50 -15.86 -3.13
N ALA A 455 8.90 -15.30 -4.19
CA ALA A 455 9.48 -14.18 -4.93
C ALA A 455 9.65 -12.92 -4.07
N ALA A 456 8.72 -12.64 -3.16
CA ALA A 456 8.82 -11.53 -2.20
C ALA A 456 10.07 -11.64 -1.32
N TYR A 457 10.35 -12.84 -0.82
CA TYR A 457 11.56 -13.11 -0.03
C TYR A 457 12.83 -12.96 -0.88
N MET A 458 12.85 -13.54 -2.09
CA MET A 458 13.99 -13.39 -3.00
C MET A 458 14.26 -11.93 -3.34
N ALA A 459 13.23 -11.14 -3.69
CA ALA A 459 13.37 -9.73 -4.02
C ALA A 459 13.92 -8.90 -2.84
N ALA A 460 13.59 -9.27 -1.60
CA ALA A 460 14.15 -8.64 -0.41
C ALA A 460 15.64 -8.98 -0.21
N VAL A 461 16.04 -10.22 -0.48
CA VAL A 461 17.47 -10.60 -0.46
C VAL A 461 18.23 -9.84 -1.54
N PHE A 462 17.68 -9.74 -2.76
CA PHE A 462 18.28 -8.97 -3.86
C PHE A 462 18.35 -7.46 -3.59
N SER A 463 17.44 -6.89 -2.80
CA SER A 463 17.49 -5.48 -2.41
C SER A 463 18.46 -5.17 -1.26
N GLY A 464 19.19 -6.18 -0.77
CA GLY A 464 20.19 -6.01 0.28
C GLY A 464 19.63 -5.98 1.70
N VAL A 465 18.41 -6.49 1.92
CA VAL A 465 17.85 -6.62 3.28
C VAL A 465 18.63 -7.67 4.06
N ALA A 466 19.45 -7.22 5.00
CA ALA A 466 20.31 -8.09 5.80
C ALA A 466 19.57 -8.80 6.95
N SER A 467 18.41 -8.30 7.37
CA SER A 467 17.74 -8.72 8.60
C SER A 467 16.42 -9.45 8.35
N ALA A 468 16.37 -10.75 8.66
CA ALA A 468 15.15 -11.56 8.57
C ALA A 468 14.05 -11.09 9.54
N TRP A 469 14.39 -10.29 10.56
CA TRP A 469 13.46 -9.77 11.57
C TRP A 469 12.34 -8.93 10.97
N ILE A 470 12.58 -8.29 9.81
CA ILE A 470 11.58 -7.47 9.12
C ILE A 470 10.32 -8.29 8.73
N PHE A 471 10.46 -9.60 8.54
CA PHE A 471 9.35 -10.51 8.20
C PHE A 471 8.64 -11.10 9.42
N SER A 472 9.20 -10.93 10.63
CA SER A 472 8.63 -11.51 11.85
C SER A 472 7.17 -11.09 12.12
N PRO A 473 6.71 -9.85 11.86
CA PRO A 473 5.30 -9.51 12.05
C PRO A 473 4.38 -10.29 11.10
N LEU A 474 4.79 -10.43 9.83
CA LEU A 474 4.02 -11.17 8.82
C LEU A 474 4.01 -12.67 9.08
N ALA A 475 5.14 -13.24 9.50
CA ALA A 475 5.24 -14.64 9.89
C ALA A 475 4.33 -14.96 11.08
N ALA A 476 4.34 -14.11 12.12
CA ALA A 476 3.41 -14.21 13.23
C ALA A 476 1.94 -14.09 12.75
N GLY A 477 1.64 -13.11 11.89
CA GLY A 477 0.32 -12.97 11.27
C GLY A 477 -0.14 -14.23 10.53
N ALA A 478 0.73 -14.87 9.75
CA ALA A 478 0.42 -16.09 9.00
C ALA A 478 0.12 -17.28 9.93
N LEU A 479 0.89 -17.44 11.02
CA LEU A 479 0.61 -18.45 12.05
C LEU A 479 -0.76 -18.23 12.70
N PHE A 480 -1.08 -16.99 13.04
CA PHE A 480 -2.40 -16.66 13.57
C PHE A 480 -3.50 -16.89 12.53
N TYR A 481 -3.26 -16.61 11.25
CA TYR A 481 -4.26 -16.83 10.19
C TYR A 481 -4.56 -18.33 10.02
N ALA A 482 -3.54 -19.18 10.07
CA ALA A 482 -3.72 -20.64 10.06
C ALA A 482 -4.59 -21.12 11.25
N ALA A 483 -4.53 -20.42 12.37
CA ALA A 483 -5.31 -20.69 13.57
C ALA A 483 -6.67 -19.95 13.63
N ASP A 484 -7.21 -19.38 12.54
CA ASP A 484 -8.46 -18.56 12.52
C ASP A 484 -9.73 -19.24 12.99
N ARG A 485 -9.73 -20.57 13.13
CA ARG A 485 -10.88 -21.32 13.65
C ARG A 485 -10.93 -21.41 15.19
N LEU A 486 -9.86 -21.01 15.89
CA LEU A 486 -9.85 -21.07 17.35
C LEU A 486 -10.79 -20.02 17.99
N PRO A 487 -11.34 -20.29 19.19
CA PRO A 487 -12.19 -19.34 19.91
C PRO A 487 -11.51 -17.99 20.17
N GLY A 488 -12.31 -16.91 20.19
CA GLY A 488 -11.80 -15.54 20.27
C GLY A 488 -10.89 -15.31 21.47
N ARG A 489 -11.29 -15.73 22.68
CA ARG A 489 -10.46 -15.57 23.89
C ARG A 489 -9.14 -16.32 23.84
N VAL A 490 -9.13 -17.56 23.34
CA VAL A 490 -7.89 -18.37 23.24
C VAL A 490 -6.90 -17.66 22.31
N LYS A 491 -7.37 -17.21 21.15
CA LYS A 491 -6.53 -16.44 20.22
C LYS A 491 -6.07 -15.11 20.81
N GLY A 492 -6.92 -14.43 21.56
CA GLY A 492 -6.55 -13.19 22.23
C GLY A 492 -5.43 -13.37 23.25
N VAL A 493 -5.48 -14.44 24.06
CA VAL A 493 -4.41 -14.76 25.02
C VAL A 493 -3.11 -15.04 24.29
N LEU A 494 -3.15 -15.89 23.25
CA LEU A 494 -1.99 -16.18 22.42
C LEU A 494 -1.45 -14.91 21.75
N ALA A 495 -2.32 -14.03 21.27
CA ALA A 495 -1.92 -12.76 20.63
C ALA A 495 -1.20 -11.84 21.61
N VAL A 496 -1.71 -11.68 22.83
CA VAL A 496 -1.05 -10.87 23.88
C VAL A 496 0.33 -11.46 24.22
N ILE A 497 0.43 -12.78 24.37
CA ILE A 497 1.71 -13.46 24.62
C ILE A 497 2.69 -13.24 23.46
N ALA A 498 2.24 -13.44 22.22
CA ALA A 498 3.07 -13.27 21.03
C ALA A 498 3.54 -11.81 20.86
N ILE A 499 2.65 -10.84 21.06
CA ILE A 499 3.00 -9.41 21.05
C ILE A 499 4.04 -9.12 22.13
N GLY A 500 3.92 -9.70 23.32
CA GLY A 500 4.86 -9.45 24.43
C GLY A 500 6.23 -10.05 24.16
N LEU A 501 6.28 -11.34 23.83
CA LEU A 501 7.53 -12.06 23.60
C LEU A 501 8.26 -11.55 22.36
N ILE A 502 7.62 -11.58 21.19
CA ILE A 502 8.25 -11.14 19.94
C ILE A 502 8.50 -9.63 19.97
N GLY A 503 7.57 -8.85 20.51
CA GLY A 503 7.73 -7.41 20.63
C GLY A 503 8.90 -7.01 21.52
N SER A 504 9.12 -7.69 22.66
CA SER A 504 10.26 -7.41 23.54
C SER A 504 11.61 -7.62 22.84
N LEU A 505 11.75 -8.71 22.08
CA LEU A 505 12.95 -8.99 21.26
C LEU A 505 13.18 -7.92 20.18
N LEU A 506 12.11 -7.40 19.59
CA LEU A 506 12.20 -6.29 18.63
C LEU A 506 12.64 -4.99 19.34
N CYS A 507 12.08 -4.69 20.52
CA CYS A 507 12.42 -3.50 21.31
C CYS A 507 13.87 -3.48 21.80
N GLU A 508 14.46 -4.63 22.14
CA GLU A 508 15.87 -4.72 22.56
C GLU A 508 16.85 -4.24 21.46
N GLY A 509 16.43 -4.27 20.20
CA GLY A 509 17.25 -3.75 19.10
C GLY A 509 17.19 -2.24 18.89
N ALA A 510 16.31 -1.53 19.60
CA ALA A 510 16.13 -0.10 19.42
C ALA A 510 16.81 0.67 20.56
N GLY A 511 17.77 1.54 20.21
CA GLY A 511 18.48 2.41 21.15
C GLY A 511 17.93 3.84 21.19
N GLY A 512 18.36 4.64 22.18
CA GLY A 512 18.07 6.07 22.30
C GLY A 512 16.57 6.40 22.30
N ILE A 513 16.18 7.46 21.59
CA ILE A 513 14.76 7.88 21.47
C ILE A 513 13.90 6.77 20.85
N ALA A 514 14.44 6.00 19.89
CA ALA A 514 13.71 4.92 19.25
C ALA A 514 13.37 3.79 20.23
N GLY A 515 14.31 3.44 21.11
CA GLY A 515 14.10 2.48 22.20
C GLY A 515 13.00 2.91 23.17
N LEU A 516 12.99 4.19 23.57
CA LEU A 516 11.95 4.75 24.44
C LEU A 516 10.55 4.65 23.80
N PHE A 517 10.44 5.03 22.51
CA PHE A 517 9.20 4.85 21.76
C PHE A 517 8.82 3.37 21.63
N ALA A 518 9.78 2.48 21.42
CA ALA A 518 9.53 1.06 21.20
C ALA A 518 8.88 0.42 22.44
N TRP A 519 9.48 0.62 23.61
CA TRP A 519 8.94 0.10 24.86
C TRP A 519 7.60 0.74 25.23
N LEU A 520 7.46 2.07 25.04
CA LEU A 520 6.21 2.77 25.33
C LEU A 520 5.05 2.26 24.46
N LEU A 521 5.27 2.15 23.14
CA LEU A 521 4.25 1.73 22.19
C LEU A 521 3.97 0.21 22.25
N LEU A 522 4.96 -0.61 22.61
CA LEU A 522 4.75 -2.02 22.93
C LEU A 522 3.86 -2.18 24.15
N ALA A 523 4.15 -1.48 25.25
CA ALA A 523 3.33 -1.51 26.46
C ALA A 523 1.88 -1.07 26.18
N GLY A 524 1.71 0.05 25.45
CA GLY A 524 0.38 0.49 25.02
C GLY A 524 -0.34 -0.55 24.14
N SER A 525 0.39 -1.18 23.21
CA SER A 525 -0.16 -2.23 22.34
C SER A 525 -0.62 -3.44 23.13
N LEU A 526 0.17 -3.91 24.11
CA LEU A 526 -0.16 -5.04 24.98
C LEU A 526 -1.43 -4.77 25.78
N VAL A 527 -1.49 -3.61 26.43
CA VAL A 527 -2.63 -3.22 27.26
C VAL A 527 -3.91 -3.15 26.43
N ILE A 528 -3.85 -2.59 25.22
CA ILE A 528 -5.03 -2.49 24.34
C ILE A 528 -5.38 -3.82 23.69
N ALA A 529 -4.38 -4.62 23.28
CA ALA A 529 -4.63 -5.95 22.73
C ALA A 529 -5.33 -6.86 23.75
N ALA A 530 -4.96 -6.77 25.03
CA ALA A 530 -5.64 -7.49 26.11
C ALA A 530 -7.12 -7.11 26.25
N ALA A 531 -7.51 -5.90 25.86
CA ALA A 531 -8.92 -5.49 25.87
C ALA A 531 -9.78 -6.35 24.96
N SER A 532 -9.24 -6.95 23.90
CA SER A 532 -9.98 -7.83 22.97
C SER A 532 -10.53 -9.11 23.62
N LEU A 533 -10.02 -9.50 24.80
CA LEU A 533 -10.43 -10.69 25.55
C LEU A 533 -11.87 -10.63 26.10
N TYR A 534 -12.52 -9.47 26.02
CA TYR A 534 -13.94 -9.35 26.39
C TYR A 534 -14.88 -10.15 25.48
N ARG A 535 -14.43 -10.50 24.26
CA ARG A 535 -15.20 -11.21 23.23
C ARG A 535 -14.79 -12.67 23.08
N ASP A 536 -15.79 -13.55 23.02
CA ASP A 536 -15.60 -15.00 22.80
C ASP A 536 -15.79 -15.42 21.33
N ASP A 537 -16.44 -14.57 20.52
CA ASP A 537 -16.77 -14.92 19.15
C ASP A 537 -15.54 -15.12 18.27
N VAL A 538 -15.65 -16.02 17.30
CA VAL A 538 -14.62 -16.22 16.29
C VAL A 538 -14.59 -14.99 15.39
N ARG A 539 -13.43 -14.33 15.31
CA ARG A 539 -13.21 -13.11 14.52
C ARG A 539 -12.17 -13.36 13.42
N PRO A 540 -12.50 -14.07 12.33
CA PRO A 540 -11.54 -14.39 11.26
C PRO A 540 -10.83 -13.14 10.74
N GLY A 541 -9.51 -13.18 10.62
CA GLY A 541 -8.67 -12.06 10.18
C GLY A 541 -8.44 -10.94 11.20
N PHE A 542 -9.09 -10.93 12.39
CA PHE A 542 -8.83 -9.89 13.41
C PHE A 542 -7.46 -10.07 14.07
N TYR A 543 -7.25 -11.19 14.76
CA TYR A 543 -6.01 -11.45 15.49
C TYR A 543 -4.75 -11.49 14.60
N PRO A 544 -4.79 -12.09 13.39
CA PRO A 544 -3.66 -12.00 12.46
C PRO A 544 -3.24 -10.56 12.19
N MET A 545 -4.18 -9.68 11.87
CA MET A 545 -3.88 -8.29 11.54
C MET A 545 -3.54 -7.46 12.78
N LEU A 546 -4.12 -7.76 13.95
CA LEU A 546 -3.77 -7.11 15.22
C LEU A 546 -2.32 -7.42 15.62
N VAL A 547 -1.89 -8.69 15.53
CA VAL A 547 -0.52 -9.10 15.82
C VAL A 547 0.46 -8.48 14.83
N VAL A 548 0.15 -8.51 13.52
CA VAL A 548 0.96 -7.84 12.50
C VAL A 548 1.10 -6.35 12.82
N LEU A 549 0.01 -5.66 13.12
CA LEU A 549 0.02 -4.23 13.45
C LEU A 549 0.91 -3.95 14.66
N SER A 550 0.69 -4.67 15.76
CA SER A 550 1.39 -4.43 17.03
C SER A 550 2.88 -4.76 16.96
N LEU A 551 3.28 -5.78 16.18
CA LEU A 551 4.70 -6.14 16.01
C LEU A 551 5.42 -5.29 14.96
N SER A 552 4.72 -4.74 13.98
CA SER A 552 5.33 -3.87 12.96
C SER A 552 5.76 -2.52 13.53
N ILE A 553 5.16 -2.08 14.64
CA ILE A 553 5.54 -0.84 15.34
C ILE A 553 6.94 -0.93 15.95
N PRO A 554 7.28 -1.89 16.84
CA PRO A 554 8.64 -2.05 17.32
C PRO A 554 9.62 -2.47 16.21
N ALA A 555 9.18 -3.19 15.18
CA ALA A 555 10.02 -3.46 14.00
C ALA A 555 10.43 -2.16 13.26
N LEU A 556 9.50 -1.22 13.09
CA LEU A 556 9.80 0.11 12.54
C LEU A 556 10.80 0.86 13.41
N LEU A 557 10.65 0.81 14.73
CA LEU A 557 11.49 1.54 15.68
C LEU A 557 12.90 0.95 15.81
N ARG A 558 13.06 -0.33 15.49
CA ARG A 558 14.35 -1.02 15.38
C ARG A 558 15.10 -0.71 14.08
N SER A 559 14.43 -0.15 13.07
CA SER A 559 15.01 0.00 11.73
C SER A 559 16.33 0.77 11.73
N SER A 560 17.29 0.24 10.98
CA SER A 560 18.63 0.82 10.79
C SER A 560 18.75 1.54 9.45
N THR A 561 17.91 1.17 8.49
CA THR A 561 17.84 1.76 7.15
C THR A 561 16.48 2.39 6.89
N SER A 562 16.44 3.37 6.00
CA SER A 562 15.21 4.00 5.52
C SER A 562 14.29 2.98 4.83
N LEU A 563 14.84 1.93 4.20
CA LEU A 563 14.09 0.83 3.58
C LEU A 563 13.35 0.00 4.64
N GLU A 564 14.02 -0.41 5.71
CA GLU A 564 13.41 -1.16 6.81
C GLU A 564 12.30 -0.34 7.51
N PHE A 565 12.57 0.96 7.71
CA PHE A 565 11.59 1.91 8.26
C PHE A 565 10.36 1.99 7.35
N PHE A 566 10.58 2.22 6.05
CA PHE A 566 9.52 2.39 5.06
C PHE A 566 8.67 1.12 4.86
N TYR A 567 9.31 -0.04 4.83
CA TYR A 567 8.62 -1.32 4.80
C TYR A 567 7.69 -1.48 6.01
N SER A 568 8.22 -1.27 7.23
CA SER A 568 7.44 -1.45 8.45
C SER A 568 6.29 -0.44 8.54
N TRP A 569 6.51 0.79 8.05
CA TRP A 569 5.50 1.84 7.94
C TRP A 569 4.32 1.43 7.05
N GLU A 570 4.62 0.80 5.92
CA GLU A 570 3.60 0.27 5.00
C GLU A 570 2.88 -0.95 5.59
N ILE A 571 3.56 -1.86 6.30
CA ILE A 571 2.89 -2.97 6.99
C ILE A 571 1.93 -2.48 8.08
N ILE A 572 2.29 -1.44 8.84
CA ILE A 572 1.40 -0.76 9.80
C ILE A 572 0.17 -0.20 9.08
N THR A 573 0.37 0.40 7.90
CA THR A 573 -0.71 0.93 7.06
C THR A 573 -1.66 -0.16 6.59
N LEU A 574 -1.13 -1.26 6.05
CA LEU A 574 -1.93 -2.37 5.51
C LEU A 574 -2.71 -3.08 6.61
N SER A 575 -2.07 -3.42 7.72
CA SER A 575 -2.73 -4.07 8.85
C SER A 575 -3.83 -3.20 9.45
N SER A 576 -3.59 -1.88 9.59
CA SER A 576 -4.63 -0.91 9.98
C SER A 576 -5.78 -0.87 8.97
N CYS A 577 -5.48 -0.85 7.67
CA CYS A 577 -6.47 -0.83 6.60
C CYS A 577 -7.39 -2.06 6.67
N PHE A 578 -6.82 -3.26 6.79
CA PHE A 578 -7.57 -4.50 6.89
C PHE A 578 -8.37 -4.61 8.19
N LEU A 579 -7.87 -4.10 9.32
CA LEU A 579 -8.63 -4.02 10.57
C LEU A 579 -9.82 -3.07 10.46
N ILE A 580 -9.66 -1.91 9.83
CA ILE A 580 -10.78 -0.98 9.56
C ILE A 580 -11.81 -1.65 8.63
N ALA A 581 -11.34 -2.37 7.62
CA ALA A 581 -12.18 -3.03 6.62
C ALA A 581 -13.06 -4.16 7.18
N LYS A 582 -12.75 -4.66 8.38
CA LYS A 582 -13.59 -5.66 9.06
C LYS A 582 -14.97 -5.12 9.43
N CYS A 583 -15.09 -3.82 9.69
CA CYS A 583 -16.39 -3.24 9.99
C CYS A 583 -17.19 -3.02 8.71
N ARG A 584 -18.39 -3.61 8.65
CA ARG A 584 -19.28 -3.57 7.49
C ARG A 584 -19.62 -2.16 6.98
N ARG A 585 -19.65 -1.17 7.89
CA ARG A 585 -20.00 0.23 7.57
C ARG A 585 -18.79 1.07 7.13
N ALA A 586 -17.57 0.54 7.23
CA ALA A 586 -16.35 1.30 7.00
C ALA A 586 -15.99 1.50 5.52
N GLY A 587 -16.69 0.88 4.57
CA GLY A 587 -16.27 0.77 3.16
C GLY A 587 -15.64 2.03 2.55
N PRO A 588 -16.37 3.16 2.43
CA PRO A 588 -15.80 4.40 1.86
C PRO A 588 -14.60 4.95 2.67
N HIS A 589 -14.58 4.72 3.98
CA HIS A 589 -13.54 5.20 4.88
C HIS A 589 -12.27 4.34 4.83
N VAL A 590 -12.37 3.05 4.48
CA VAL A 590 -11.21 2.18 4.21
C VAL A 590 -10.41 2.72 3.03
N LEU A 591 -11.10 3.00 1.91
CA LEU A 591 -10.45 3.52 0.72
C LEU A 591 -9.82 4.90 0.98
N THR A 592 -10.54 5.77 1.68
CA THR A 592 -10.02 7.09 2.05
C THR A 592 -8.78 6.98 2.95
N PHE A 593 -8.80 6.10 3.96
CA PHE A 593 -7.66 5.82 4.83
C PHE A 593 -6.44 5.33 4.05
N LEU A 594 -6.65 4.35 3.16
CA LEU A 594 -5.57 3.78 2.36
C LEU A 594 -4.96 4.82 1.43
N LEU A 595 -5.78 5.56 0.67
CA LEU A 595 -5.28 6.55 -0.30
C LEU A 595 -4.47 7.67 0.38
N PHE A 596 -4.91 8.18 1.52
CA PHE A 596 -4.14 9.16 2.28
C PHE A 596 -2.87 8.56 2.89
N SER A 597 -2.92 7.30 3.33
CA SER A 597 -1.73 6.63 3.85
C SER A 597 -0.69 6.32 2.77
N LEU A 598 -1.13 5.97 1.56
CA LEU A 598 -0.25 5.79 0.40
C LEU A 598 0.31 7.12 -0.08
N LEU A 599 -0.50 8.18 -0.09
CA LEU A 599 -0.01 9.53 -0.38
C LEU A 599 1.09 9.92 0.63
N ALA A 600 0.86 9.70 1.92
CA ALA A 600 1.88 9.90 2.95
C ALA A 600 3.16 9.09 2.67
N ALA A 601 3.02 7.80 2.38
CA ALA A 601 4.14 6.93 2.10
C ALA A 601 4.92 7.33 0.83
N PHE A 602 4.26 7.82 -0.20
CA PHE A 602 4.91 8.30 -1.42
C PHE A 602 5.74 9.57 -1.18
N PHE A 603 5.26 10.46 -0.30
CA PHE A 603 6.07 11.57 0.20
C PHE A 603 7.28 11.08 1.00
N LEU A 604 7.11 10.05 1.85
CA LEU A 604 8.23 9.47 2.60
C LEU A 604 9.26 8.80 1.69
N LEU A 605 8.83 8.03 0.69
CA LEU A 605 9.69 7.38 -0.29
C LEU A 605 10.53 8.41 -1.06
N ALA A 606 9.89 9.47 -1.57
CA ALA A 606 10.59 10.55 -2.26
C ALA A 606 11.56 11.28 -1.32
N GLY A 607 11.16 11.53 -0.06
CA GLY A 607 12.01 12.15 0.95
C GLY A 607 13.26 11.32 1.27
N PHE A 608 13.09 10.04 1.57
CA PHE A 608 14.22 9.13 1.81
C PHE A 608 15.11 8.96 0.59
N ALA A 609 14.54 8.98 -0.62
CA ALA A 609 15.34 8.92 -1.84
C ALA A 609 16.20 10.17 -2.06
N ASN A 610 15.73 11.35 -1.65
CA ASN A 610 16.54 12.56 -1.69
C ASN A 610 17.71 12.48 -0.71
N VAL A 611 17.48 11.99 0.52
CA VAL A 611 18.56 11.80 1.51
C VAL A 611 19.59 10.79 0.98
N ALA A 612 19.13 9.66 0.47
CA ALA A 612 20.01 8.64 -0.07
C ALA A 612 20.82 9.12 -1.30
N ALA A 613 20.24 10.00 -2.12
CA ALA A 613 20.95 10.61 -3.25
C ALA A 613 22.04 11.61 -2.81
N ILE A 614 21.88 12.26 -1.65
CA ILE A 614 22.87 13.21 -1.10
C ILE A 614 24.03 12.46 -0.45
N ASP A 615 23.73 11.48 0.41
CA ASP A 615 24.72 10.82 1.27
C ASP A 615 25.21 9.46 0.73
N ASP A 616 24.73 9.04 -0.47
CA ASP A 616 24.98 7.74 -1.11
C ASP A 616 24.76 6.51 -0.20
N THR A 617 23.76 6.62 0.68
CA THR A 617 23.43 5.55 1.63
C THR A 617 21.96 5.57 2.02
N ILE A 618 21.41 4.39 2.27
CA ILE A 618 20.05 4.23 2.81
C ILE A 618 20.04 4.11 4.34
N ALA A 619 21.19 4.26 5.00
CA ALA A 619 21.28 4.22 6.46
C ALA A 619 20.48 5.38 7.07
N LEU A 620 19.68 5.09 8.12
CA LEU A 620 18.86 6.12 8.75
C LEU A 620 19.71 7.18 9.47
N SER A 621 20.96 6.85 9.81
CA SER A 621 21.97 7.78 10.34
C SER A 621 22.36 8.90 9.38
N ALA A 622 22.10 8.75 8.08
CA ALA A 622 22.33 9.82 7.08
C ALA A 622 21.53 11.08 7.40
N LEU A 623 20.31 10.92 7.94
CA LEU A 623 19.43 12.03 8.36
C LEU A 623 20.05 12.99 9.38
N ILE A 624 21.13 12.58 10.06
CA ILE A 624 21.83 13.39 11.06
C ILE A 624 22.97 14.22 10.43
N HIS A 625 23.49 13.80 9.28
CA HIS A 625 24.71 14.35 8.68
C HIS A 625 24.44 15.24 7.46
N SER A 626 23.25 15.17 6.86
CA SER A 626 22.93 15.91 5.64
C SER A 626 22.92 17.44 5.83
N GLY A 627 23.55 18.16 4.91
CA GLY A 627 23.67 19.63 4.92
C GLY A 627 22.45 20.41 4.39
N PRO A 628 22.61 21.68 3.98
CA PRO A 628 21.52 22.54 3.47
C PRO A 628 20.69 21.96 2.32
N GLU A 629 21.30 21.07 1.52
CA GLU A 629 20.68 20.42 0.37
C GLU A 629 19.51 19.49 0.76
N ALA A 630 19.42 19.08 2.03
CA ALA A 630 18.39 18.18 2.54
C ALA A 630 17.03 18.84 2.82
N ASN A 631 16.87 20.15 2.57
CA ASN A 631 15.61 20.86 2.81
C ASN A 631 14.42 20.25 2.05
N TYR A 632 14.64 19.86 0.79
CA TYR A 632 13.60 19.19 -0.01
C TYR A 632 13.20 17.84 0.61
N ALA A 633 14.18 17.07 1.07
CA ALA A 633 13.91 15.82 1.77
C ALA A 633 13.10 16.05 3.05
N PHE A 634 13.46 17.05 3.86
CA PHE A 634 12.72 17.41 5.06
C PHE A 634 11.25 17.74 4.75
N VAL A 635 10.99 18.59 3.75
CA VAL A 635 9.61 18.98 3.38
C VAL A 635 8.79 17.76 2.95
N LEU A 636 9.37 16.87 2.14
CA LEU A 636 8.72 15.63 1.71
C LEU A 636 8.45 14.70 2.90
N LEU A 637 9.43 14.44 3.75
CA LEU A 637 9.28 13.61 4.95
C LEU A 637 8.23 14.17 5.91
N ALA A 638 8.33 15.47 6.25
CA ALA A 638 7.40 16.17 7.12
C ALA A 638 5.98 16.14 6.56
N ALA A 639 5.79 16.37 5.25
CA ALA A 639 4.49 16.25 4.61
C ALA A 639 3.90 14.85 4.76
N GLY A 640 4.70 13.80 4.51
CA GLY A 640 4.28 12.41 4.68
C GLY A 640 3.82 12.11 6.12
N PHE A 641 4.63 12.50 7.11
CA PHE A 641 4.26 12.28 8.51
C PHE A 641 3.07 13.12 8.97
N LEU A 642 2.93 14.38 8.52
CA LEU A 642 1.78 15.24 8.83
C LEU A 642 0.47 14.71 8.23
N ILE A 643 0.51 14.13 7.03
CA ILE A 643 -0.65 13.45 6.44
C ILE A 643 -1.08 12.28 7.32
N LYS A 644 -0.14 11.44 7.76
CA LYS A 644 -0.42 10.29 8.65
C LYS A 644 -0.82 10.70 10.07
N ALA A 645 -0.36 11.85 10.55
CA ALA A 645 -0.79 12.45 11.81
C ALA A 645 -2.23 13.00 11.74
N GLY A 646 -2.77 13.20 10.54
CA GLY A 646 -4.07 13.82 10.35
C GLY A 646 -4.06 15.32 10.65
N ALA A 647 -3.00 16.02 10.20
CA ALA A 647 -2.90 17.47 10.33
C ALA A 647 -4.04 18.21 9.60
N ILE A 648 -4.30 19.45 9.98
CA ILE A 648 -5.31 20.31 9.33
C ILE A 648 -5.09 20.36 7.81
N GLY A 649 -6.17 20.43 7.03
CA GLY A 649 -6.13 20.29 5.58
C GLY A 649 -6.12 18.84 5.08
N VAL A 650 -5.38 17.93 5.72
CA VAL A 650 -5.24 16.51 5.31
C VAL A 650 -5.94 15.51 6.25
N HIS A 651 -6.51 15.98 7.36
CA HIS A 651 -7.24 15.21 8.37
C HIS A 651 -8.49 14.45 7.89
N VAL A 652 -8.94 14.63 6.65
CA VAL A 652 -10.27 14.16 6.18
C VAL A 652 -10.47 12.65 6.32
N TRP A 653 -9.39 11.86 6.26
CA TRP A 653 -9.42 10.41 6.43
C TRP A 653 -9.69 9.97 7.88
N LEU A 654 -9.20 10.74 8.88
CA LEU A 654 -9.07 10.31 10.26
C LEU A 654 -10.43 10.14 10.98
N PRO A 655 -11.36 11.10 10.94
CA PRO A 655 -12.64 10.97 11.65
C PRO A 655 -13.47 9.79 11.17
N GLY A 656 -13.48 9.52 9.86
CA GLY A 656 -14.24 8.39 9.29
C GLY A 656 -13.64 7.04 9.67
N ALA A 657 -12.32 6.88 9.48
CA ALA A 657 -11.61 5.65 9.78
C ALA A 657 -11.75 5.25 11.26
N TYR A 658 -11.60 6.21 12.19
CA TYR A 658 -11.66 5.92 13.62
C TYR A 658 -13.09 5.61 14.07
N THR A 659 -14.08 6.32 13.55
CA THR A 659 -15.49 6.17 13.97
C THR A 659 -16.04 4.81 13.53
N GLU A 660 -15.72 4.38 12.31
CA GLU A 660 -16.28 3.16 11.73
C GLU A 660 -15.47 1.89 12.02
N ALA A 661 -14.21 1.97 12.44
CA ALA A 661 -13.48 0.79 12.90
C ALA A 661 -14.17 0.11 14.11
N GLU A 662 -13.91 -1.18 14.36
CA GLU A 662 -14.38 -1.84 15.58
C GLU A 662 -13.87 -1.10 16.83
N ASP A 663 -14.66 -1.09 17.92
CA ASP A 663 -14.40 -0.18 19.05
C ASP A 663 -13.04 -0.43 19.75
N ASP A 664 -12.62 -1.69 19.84
CA ASP A 664 -11.30 -2.09 20.35
C ASP A 664 -10.15 -1.73 19.38
N VAL A 665 -10.41 -1.77 18.06
CA VAL A 665 -9.45 -1.32 17.03
C VAL A 665 -9.23 0.19 17.10
N THR A 666 -10.29 0.98 17.32
CA THR A 666 -10.16 2.44 17.39
C THR A 666 -9.22 2.88 18.52
N ALA A 667 -9.24 2.19 19.66
CA ALA A 667 -8.30 2.43 20.74
C ALA A 667 -6.84 2.23 20.28
N MET A 668 -6.55 1.13 19.57
CA MET A 668 -5.21 0.86 19.02
C MET A 668 -4.78 1.94 18.01
N LEU A 669 -5.66 2.30 17.08
CA LEU A 669 -5.38 3.29 16.03
C LEU A 669 -5.04 4.66 16.62
N SER A 670 -5.80 5.12 17.62
CA SER A 670 -5.59 6.42 18.24
C SER A 670 -4.47 6.40 19.26
N ALA A 671 -4.46 5.44 20.19
CA ALA A 671 -3.55 5.44 21.33
C ALA A 671 -2.12 5.06 20.91
N VAL A 672 -1.94 4.17 19.94
CA VAL A 672 -0.63 3.64 19.56
C VAL A 672 -0.24 4.04 18.14
N VAL A 673 -1.02 3.66 17.12
CA VAL A 673 -0.61 3.82 15.71
C VAL A 673 -0.34 5.27 15.33
N SER A 674 -1.13 6.22 15.85
CA SER A 674 -0.94 7.64 15.57
C SER A 674 0.41 8.21 16.06
N LYS A 675 1.12 7.50 16.96
CA LYS A 675 2.41 7.95 17.53
C LYS A 675 3.59 7.60 16.64
N VAL A 676 3.41 6.64 15.73
CA VAL A 676 4.43 6.31 14.72
C VAL A 676 4.73 7.53 13.84
N ALA A 677 3.72 8.31 13.50
CA ALA A 677 3.91 9.57 12.78
C ALA A 677 4.65 10.63 13.62
N MET A 678 4.46 10.64 14.94
CA MET A 678 5.18 11.58 15.83
C MET A 678 6.66 11.23 15.94
N PHE A 679 6.97 9.93 16.03
CA PHE A 679 8.35 9.45 15.97
C PHE A 679 8.99 9.78 14.62
N GLY A 680 8.28 9.54 13.52
CA GLY A 680 8.73 9.92 12.18
C GLY A 680 9.03 11.41 12.05
N LEU A 681 8.17 12.29 12.58
CA LEU A 681 8.43 13.73 12.60
C LEU A 681 9.68 14.08 13.42
N LEU A 682 9.87 13.50 14.60
CA LEU A 682 11.08 13.71 15.41
C LEU A 682 12.34 13.34 14.63
N ILE A 683 12.35 12.17 13.99
CA ILE A 683 13.47 11.75 13.14
C ILE A 683 13.66 12.71 11.96
N GLY A 684 12.60 13.02 11.22
CA GLY A 684 12.68 13.89 10.06
C GLY A 684 13.24 15.26 10.40
N THR A 685 12.93 15.78 11.59
CA THR A 685 13.41 17.09 12.05
C THR A 685 14.89 17.13 12.42
N TYR A 686 15.59 15.98 12.52
CA TYR A 686 17.05 15.98 12.59
C TYR A 686 17.68 16.67 11.38
N LEU A 687 17.08 16.54 10.19
CA LEU A 687 17.52 17.24 8.98
C LEU A 687 17.48 18.76 9.14
N THR A 688 16.46 19.29 9.82
CA THR A 688 16.30 20.75 10.02
C THR A 688 17.29 21.33 11.02
N ILE A 689 17.69 20.56 12.03
CA ILE A 689 18.67 21.02 13.05
C ILE A 689 20.03 21.30 12.41
N ARG A 690 20.36 20.61 11.31
CA ARG A 690 21.70 20.61 10.70
C ARG A 690 21.77 21.33 9.35
N SER A 691 20.63 21.62 8.72
CA SER A 691 20.62 22.24 7.39
C SER A 691 21.01 23.72 7.38
N GLU A 692 21.18 24.38 8.53
CA GLU A 692 21.43 25.84 8.72
C GLU A 692 20.40 26.79 8.03
N VAL A 693 19.56 26.25 7.16
CA VAL A 693 18.47 26.89 6.44
C VAL A 693 17.20 26.76 7.30
N GLY A 694 17.19 27.57 8.36
CA GLY A 694 16.01 28.31 8.78
C GLY A 694 15.05 27.60 9.74
N LEU A 695 15.03 28.12 10.97
CA LEU A 695 13.93 28.05 11.94
C LEU A 695 12.53 28.30 11.32
N GLU A 696 12.44 28.88 10.12
CA GLU A 696 11.21 29.18 9.38
C GLU A 696 10.38 27.94 9.02
N LEU A 697 11.00 26.87 8.51
CA LEU A 697 10.28 25.64 8.14
C LEU A 697 9.70 24.92 9.37
N ALA A 698 10.50 24.87 10.45
CA ALA A 698 10.04 24.40 11.75
C ALA A 698 8.91 25.28 12.31
N HIS A 699 9.00 26.61 12.14
CA HIS A 699 7.95 27.55 12.52
C HIS A 699 6.64 27.31 11.75
N VAL A 700 6.69 27.10 10.44
CA VAL A 700 5.51 26.72 9.64
C VAL A 700 4.88 25.43 10.18
N MET A 701 5.70 24.41 10.48
CA MET A 701 5.22 23.17 11.08
C MET A 701 4.57 23.41 12.46
N THR A 702 5.10 24.32 13.28
CA THR A 702 4.50 24.65 14.59
C THR A 702 3.12 25.24 14.47
N TRP A 703 2.91 26.12 13.48
CA TRP A 703 1.60 26.69 13.15
C TRP A 703 0.65 25.63 12.60
N ILE A 704 1.10 24.74 11.71
CA ILE A 704 0.28 23.62 11.24
C ILE A 704 -0.18 22.78 12.44
N GLY A 705 0.72 22.45 13.36
CA GLY A 705 0.39 21.75 14.60
C GLY A 705 -0.64 22.50 15.46
N MET A 706 -0.44 23.80 15.66
CA MET A 706 -1.28 24.60 16.55
C MET A 706 -2.68 24.84 15.96
N LEU A 707 -2.76 25.09 14.65
CA LEU A 707 -4.03 25.16 13.94
C LEU A 707 -4.74 23.81 13.93
N THR A 708 -4.01 22.71 13.81
CA THR A 708 -4.56 21.35 13.98
C THR A 708 -5.14 21.17 15.38
N ALA A 709 -4.45 21.65 16.42
CA ALA A 709 -4.90 21.59 17.80
C ALA A 709 -6.23 22.34 18.02
N LEU A 710 -6.28 23.60 17.54
CA LEU A 710 -7.44 24.47 17.67
C LEU A 710 -8.64 23.99 16.87
N PHE A 711 -8.48 23.80 15.55
CA PHE A 711 -9.59 23.40 14.70
C PHE A 711 -10.06 21.97 14.99
N GLY A 712 -9.16 21.07 15.39
CA GLY A 712 -9.54 19.74 15.87
C GLY A 712 -10.47 19.83 17.09
N ALA A 713 -10.17 20.70 18.06
CA ALA A 713 -11.01 20.92 19.24
C ALA A 713 -12.37 21.55 18.87
N LEU A 714 -12.38 22.57 18.01
CA LEU A 714 -13.61 23.23 17.54
C LEU A 714 -14.50 22.28 16.74
N MET A 715 -13.91 21.42 15.89
CA MET A 715 -14.66 20.41 15.15
C MET A 715 -15.20 19.31 16.07
N ALA A 716 -14.46 18.91 17.11
CA ALA A 716 -14.91 17.94 18.10
C ALA A 716 -16.16 18.44 18.83
N LEU A 717 -16.18 19.70 19.26
CA LEU A 717 -17.33 20.35 19.91
C LEU A 717 -18.64 20.27 19.12
N ARG A 718 -18.57 20.12 17.79
CA ARG A 718 -19.74 20.07 16.89
C ARG A 718 -20.27 18.67 16.63
N GLN A 719 -19.59 17.62 17.09
CA GLN A 719 -20.01 16.24 16.81
C GLN A 719 -21.18 15.83 17.71
N ASN A 720 -22.10 15.05 17.16
CA ASN A 720 -23.17 14.38 17.92
C ASN A 720 -22.86 12.90 18.20
N ASP A 721 -21.88 12.37 17.50
CA ASP A 721 -21.33 11.04 17.69
C ASP A 721 -20.10 11.16 18.60
N PHE A 722 -20.15 10.55 19.79
CA PHE A 722 -19.09 10.70 20.78
C PHE A 722 -17.78 10.00 20.38
N LYS A 723 -17.85 8.96 19.54
CA LYS A 723 -16.67 8.26 19.02
C LYS A 723 -15.97 9.12 17.97
N ARG A 724 -16.76 9.77 17.10
CA ARG A 724 -16.27 10.77 16.14
C ARG A 724 -15.70 12.01 16.81
N MET A 725 -16.32 12.44 17.91
CA MET A 725 -15.78 13.52 18.76
C MET A 725 -14.39 13.16 19.28
N LEU A 726 -14.20 11.95 19.80
CA LEU A 726 -12.88 11.51 20.28
C LEU A 726 -11.83 11.40 19.17
N ALA A 727 -12.23 11.05 17.95
CA ALA A 727 -11.33 11.04 16.80
C ALA A 727 -10.78 12.44 16.52
N LEU A 728 -11.64 13.46 16.46
CA LEU A 728 -11.24 14.87 16.28
C LEU A 728 -10.49 15.43 17.49
N SER A 729 -10.82 14.97 18.69
CA SER A 729 -10.04 15.25 19.89
C SER A 729 -8.63 14.64 19.81
N SER A 730 -8.45 13.49 19.15
CA SER A 730 -7.12 12.90 18.91
C SER A 730 -6.30 13.73 17.93
N MET A 731 -6.94 14.23 16.86
CA MET A 731 -6.34 15.22 15.95
C MET A 731 -5.89 16.46 16.74
N SER A 732 -6.73 16.98 17.66
CA SER A 732 -6.37 18.14 18.48
C SER A 732 -5.11 17.92 19.33
N GLN A 733 -4.98 16.78 20.02
CA GLN A 733 -3.78 16.50 20.82
C GLN A 733 -2.54 16.22 19.99
N THR A 734 -2.73 15.56 18.85
CA THR A 734 -1.65 15.36 17.89
C THR A 734 -1.12 16.71 17.41
N GLY A 735 -1.99 17.72 17.24
CA GLY A 735 -1.59 19.10 16.97
C GLY A 735 -0.63 19.69 18.02
N TYR A 736 -0.92 19.50 19.32
CA TYR A 736 0.00 19.94 20.39
C TYR A 736 1.36 19.24 20.32
N ILE A 737 1.37 17.93 20.04
CA ILE A 737 2.61 17.16 19.91
C ILE A 737 3.41 17.66 18.70
N VAL A 738 2.77 17.88 17.55
CA VAL A 738 3.42 18.44 16.35
C VAL A 738 4.00 19.83 16.64
N THR A 739 3.27 20.70 17.34
CA THR A 739 3.80 22.00 17.76
C THR A 739 5.02 21.85 18.66
N ALA A 740 4.97 20.94 19.63
CA ALA A 740 6.07 20.68 20.55
C ALA A 740 7.35 20.19 19.82
N ILE A 741 7.19 19.26 18.86
CA ILE A 741 8.28 18.80 18.00
C ILE A 741 8.86 19.99 17.21
N GLY A 742 7.97 20.75 16.57
CA GLY A 742 8.32 21.88 15.72
C GLY A 742 8.99 23.05 16.44
N LEU A 743 8.90 23.12 17.77
CA LEU A 743 9.62 24.12 18.53
C LEU A 743 11.14 23.99 18.41
N MET A 744 11.71 22.84 17.99
CA MET A 744 13.16 22.66 17.80
C MET A 744 13.96 23.20 18.98
N SER A 745 13.66 22.69 20.17
CA SER A 745 14.38 22.99 21.40
C SER A 745 14.33 21.79 22.33
N HIS A 746 15.30 21.71 23.25
CA HIS A 746 15.34 20.70 24.30
C HIS A 746 13.97 20.56 25.00
N LEU A 747 13.42 21.67 25.50
CA LEU A 747 12.13 21.70 26.18
C LEU A 747 10.97 21.28 25.27
N GLY A 748 10.97 21.67 23.99
CA GLY A 748 9.94 21.31 23.02
C GLY A 748 9.87 19.80 22.79
N TRP A 749 11.01 19.14 22.58
CA TRP A 749 11.05 17.69 22.33
C TRP A 749 10.75 16.85 23.57
N VAL A 750 11.23 17.28 24.74
CA VAL A 750 10.85 16.66 26.02
C VAL A 750 9.34 16.75 26.22
N THR A 751 8.75 17.91 25.92
CA THR A 751 7.30 18.13 25.98
C THR A 751 6.55 17.24 25.00
N ALA A 752 7.04 17.09 23.76
CA ALA A 752 6.41 16.26 22.75
C ALA A 752 6.28 14.80 23.20
N LEU A 753 7.36 14.22 23.72
CA LEU A 753 7.39 12.85 24.24
C LEU A 753 6.47 12.66 25.45
N TYR A 754 6.45 13.64 26.36
CA TYR A 754 5.57 13.61 27.51
C TYR A 754 4.08 13.68 27.10
N LEU A 755 3.74 14.52 26.11
CA LEU A 755 2.40 14.60 25.53
C LEU A 755 2.03 13.35 24.72
N VAL A 756 2.99 12.69 24.05
CA VAL A 756 2.80 11.39 23.39
C VAL A 756 2.33 10.34 24.39
N ALA A 757 3.03 10.21 25.53
CA ALA A 757 2.66 9.27 26.59
C ALA A 757 1.29 9.62 27.20
N ASN A 758 1.05 10.89 27.54
CA ASN A 758 -0.24 11.34 28.06
C ASN A 758 -1.38 11.00 27.10
N HIS A 759 -1.20 11.32 25.82
CA HIS A 759 -2.21 11.08 24.79
C HIS A 759 -2.47 9.58 24.58
N MET A 760 -1.45 8.73 24.65
CA MET A 760 -1.60 7.27 24.60
C MET A 760 -2.50 6.78 25.74
N PHE A 761 -2.17 7.13 26.99
CA PHE A 761 -2.92 6.67 28.16
C PHE A 761 -4.36 7.20 28.17
N VAL A 762 -4.53 8.50 27.96
CA VAL A 762 -5.85 9.14 27.94
C VAL A 762 -6.73 8.57 26.83
N LYS A 763 -6.22 8.41 25.61
CA LYS A 763 -7.02 7.84 24.51
C LYS A 763 -7.28 6.35 24.67
N GLY A 764 -6.32 5.61 25.22
CA GLY A 764 -6.53 4.22 25.62
C GLY A 764 -7.71 4.09 26.58
N ILE A 765 -7.74 4.92 27.63
CA ILE A 765 -8.86 4.94 28.59
C ILE A 765 -10.17 5.31 27.88
N LEU A 766 -10.19 6.44 27.18
CA LEU A 766 -11.44 6.98 26.63
C LEU A 766 -12.06 6.09 25.55
N PHE A 767 -11.28 5.53 24.61
CA PHE A 767 -11.83 4.66 23.59
C PHE A 767 -12.28 3.30 24.16
N LEU A 768 -11.57 2.73 25.13
CA LEU A 768 -11.99 1.49 25.79
C LEU A 768 -13.22 1.70 26.69
N ALA A 769 -13.29 2.83 27.38
CA ALA A 769 -14.49 3.23 28.15
C ALA A 769 -15.70 3.35 27.23
N LEU A 770 -15.55 4.02 26.08
CA LEU A 770 -16.63 4.15 25.10
C LEU A 770 -16.97 2.83 24.41
N ALA A 771 -16.01 1.93 24.19
CA ALA A 771 -16.29 0.57 23.74
C ALA A 771 -17.21 -0.15 24.75
N GLY A 772 -16.95 0.02 26.06
CA GLY A 772 -17.83 -0.48 27.12
C GLY A 772 -19.21 0.16 27.12
N VAL A 773 -19.29 1.49 26.93
CA VAL A 773 -20.57 2.22 26.82
C VAL A 773 -21.37 1.72 25.62
N ILE A 774 -20.77 1.68 24.42
CA ILE A 774 -21.42 1.22 23.19
C ILE A 774 -21.89 -0.23 23.33
N LEU A 775 -21.08 -1.10 23.94
CA LEU A 775 -21.46 -2.49 24.22
C LEU A 775 -22.71 -2.58 25.11
N ARG A 776 -22.89 -1.66 26.06
CA ARG A 776 -24.01 -1.67 27.02
C ARG A 776 -25.24 -0.94 26.53
N THR A 777 -25.09 0.08 25.68
CA THR A 777 -26.19 0.92 25.21
C THR A 777 -26.61 0.64 23.77
N GLY A 778 -25.74 0.04 22.95
CA GLY A 778 -25.98 -0.22 21.53
C GLY A 778 -25.91 1.04 20.64
N THR A 779 -25.54 2.19 21.19
CA THR A 779 -25.53 3.48 20.48
C THR A 779 -24.27 4.27 20.76
N ARG A 780 -23.90 5.13 19.79
CA ARG A 780 -22.78 6.07 19.87
C ARG A 780 -23.19 7.54 19.80
N ASN A 781 -24.50 7.82 19.80
CA ASN A 781 -25.06 9.15 19.71
C ASN A 781 -25.32 9.73 21.09
N PHE A 782 -24.99 11.01 21.29
CA PHE A 782 -25.31 11.73 22.53
C PHE A 782 -26.81 11.73 22.88
N ALA A 783 -27.69 11.82 21.87
CA ALA A 783 -29.13 11.92 22.09
C ALA A 783 -29.77 10.66 22.69
N ASP A 784 -29.11 9.50 22.53
CA ASP A 784 -29.66 8.19 22.86
C ASP A 784 -28.96 7.57 24.11
N VAL A 785 -28.08 8.34 24.77
CA VAL A 785 -27.36 7.92 25.99
C VAL A 785 -27.62 8.88 27.15
N GLY A 786 -27.21 8.50 28.35
CA GLY A 786 -27.39 9.31 29.55
C GLY A 786 -27.55 8.48 30.82
N GLY A 787 -27.23 9.07 31.96
CA GLY A 787 -27.46 8.52 33.29
C GLY A 787 -26.55 7.35 33.66
N LEU A 788 -25.44 7.16 32.93
CA LEU A 788 -24.54 6.03 33.13
C LEU A 788 -23.62 6.17 34.35
N ALA A 789 -23.50 7.34 34.99
CA ALA A 789 -22.60 7.53 36.14
C ALA A 789 -22.89 6.56 37.30
N ARG A 790 -24.17 6.26 37.55
CA ARG A 790 -24.60 5.32 38.61
C ARG A 790 -24.57 3.86 38.16
N GLU A 791 -24.73 3.60 36.87
CA GLU A 791 -24.78 2.24 36.30
C GLU A 791 -23.38 1.69 35.96
N MET A 792 -22.44 2.60 35.68
CA MET A 792 -21.05 2.32 35.29
C MET A 792 -20.05 3.19 36.10
N PRO A 793 -20.04 3.09 37.44
CA PRO A 793 -19.25 3.98 38.31
C PRO A 793 -17.74 3.87 38.11
N LEU A 794 -17.22 2.69 37.76
CA LEU A 794 -15.79 2.49 37.50
C LEU A 794 -15.43 3.12 36.16
N THR A 795 -16.19 2.84 35.10
CA THR A 795 -15.98 3.47 33.79
C THR A 795 -16.07 5.00 33.89
N PHE A 796 -17.05 5.52 34.66
CA PHE A 796 -17.18 6.94 34.95
C PHE A 796 -15.92 7.51 35.62
N ALA A 797 -15.41 6.86 36.67
CA ALA A 797 -14.18 7.29 37.35
C ALA A 797 -12.97 7.34 36.41
N MET A 798 -12.78 6.31 35.57
CA MET A 798 -11.69 6.28 34.59
C MET A 798 -11.81 7.43 33.57
N VAL A 799 -13.02 7.70 33.08
CA VAL A 799 -13.29 8.82 32.15
C VAL A 799 -13.04 10.17 32.81
N VAL A 800 -13.39 10.35 34.09
CA VAL A 800 -13.10 11.59 34.84
C VAL A 800 -11.59 11.82 34.94
N ILE A 801 -10.82 10.78 35.30
CA ILE A 801 -9.34 10.88 35.35
C ILE A 801 -8.78 11.23 33.98
N ALA A 802 -9.24 10.56 32.92
CA ALA A 802 -8.83 10.85 31.56
C ALA A 802 -9.22 12.28 31.13
N LEU A 803 -10.39 12.78 31.52
CA LEU A 803 -10.85 14.15 31.27
C LEU A 803 -9.94 15.18 31.94
N VAL A 804 -9.63 14.99 33.23
CA VAL A 804 -8.76 15.89 34.00
C VAL A 804 -7.37 15.94 33.36
N SER A 805 -6.79 14.78 33.01
CA SER A 805 -5.49 14.72 32.36
C SER A 805 -5.52 15.34 30.95
N MET A 806 -6.51 15.00 30.12
CA MET A 806 -6.63 15.57 28.77
C MET A 806 -6.78 17.09 28.77
N SER A 807 -7.58 17.59 29.70
CA SER A 807 -7.85 19.03 29.82
C SER A 807 -6.64 19.78 30.35
N GLY A 808 -5.66 19.07 30.91
CA GLY A 808 -4.47 19.63 31.50
C GLY A 808 -4.79 20.34 32.81
N LEU A 809 -5.65 19.74 33.61
CA LEU A 809 -5.94 20.21 34.96
C LEU A 809 -5.00 19.51 35.94
N PRO A 810 -4.42 20.23 36.93
CA PRO A 810 -3.73 19.55 38.00
C PRO A 810 -4.74 18.70 38.80
N PRO A 811 -4.32 17.57 39.41
CA PRO A 811 -2.95 17.13 39.65
C PRO A 811 -2.31 16.27 38.54
N LEU A 812 -2.97 16.04 37.40
CA LEU A 812 -2.57 14.96 36.49
C LEU A 812 -1.53 15.38 35.44
N MET A 813 -0.85 14.38 34.87
CA MET A 813 0.30 14.54 33.97
C MET A 813 0.04 15.50 32.80
N GLY A 814 -1.19 15.56 32.26
CA GLY A 814 -1.48 16.47 31.15
C GLY A 814 -1.38 17.95 31.50
N PHE A 815 -1.49 18.34 32.78
CA PHE A 815 -1.18 19.72 33.21
C PHE A 815 0.30 20.03 32.97
N GLY A 816 1.19 19.14 33.42
CA GLY A 816 2.63 19.28 33.20
C GLY A 816 2.98 19.40 31.72
N GLY A 817 2.38 18.58 30.85
CA GLY A 817 2.67 18.62 29.42
C GLY A 817 2.23 19.92 28.75
N LYS A 818 1.07 20.47 29.12
CA LYS A 818 0.62 21.76 28.57
C LYS A 818 1.39 22.94 29.15
N TRP A 819 1.75 22.87 30.43
CA TRP A 819 2.60 23.88 31.06
C TRP A 819 3.96 23.94 30.38
N LEU A 820 4.64 22.80 30.20
CA LEU A 820 5.93 22.73 29.50
C LEU A 820 5.82 23.26 28.06
N LEU A 821 4.72 22.96 27.36
CA LEU A 821 4.50 23.47 26.01
C LEU A 821 4.36 25.00 25.98
N LEU A 822 3.55 25.56 26.89
CA LEU A 822 3.36 27.00 27.01
C LEU A 822 4.66 27.70 27.38
N SER A 823 5.44 27.15 28.32
CA SER A 823 6.79 27.62 28.64
C SER A 823 7.67 27.60 27.40
N ALA A 824 7.79 26.47 26.70
CA ALA A 824 8.64 26.37 25.51
C ALA A 824 8.28 27.35 24.38
N MET A 825 6.99 27.67 24.20
CA MET A 825 6.55 28.71 23.25
C MET A 825 6.90 30.12 23.72
N THR A 826 6.79 30.36 25.02
CA THR A 826 7.09 31.65 25.66
C THR A 826 8.59 31.93 25.67
N ASP A 827 9.41 30.91 25.97
CA ASP A 827 10.87 30.97 25.93
C ASP A 827 11.40 31.40 24.54
N LYS A 828 10.70 30.97 23.47
CA LYS A 828 11.01 31.40 22.10
C LYS A 828 10.40 32.74 21.69
N GLY A 829 9.62 33.39 22.56
CA GLY A 829 8.89 34.63 22.27
C GLY A 829 7.70 34.45 21.32
N TRP A 830 7.22 33.22 21.10
CA TRP A 830 6.15 32.91 20.16
C TRP A 830 4.76 32.99 20.82
N TYR A 831 4.44 34.14 21.40
CA TYR A 831 3.23 34.35 22.20
C TYR A 831 1.91 34.06 21.45
N GLY A 832 1.87 34.29 20.14
CA GLY A 832 0.69 33.97 19.31
C GLY A 832 0.33 32.48 19.36
N LEU A 833 1.33 31.59 19.33
CA LEU A 833 1.11 30.15 19.47
C LEU A 833 0.63 29.79 20.88
N ALA A 834 1.14 30.45 21.91
CA ALA A 834 0.70 30.25 23.30
C ALA A 834 -0.77 30.62 23.50
N VAL A 835 -1.19 31.77 22.96
CA VAL A 835 -2.61 32.20 22.99
C VAL A 835 -3.49 31.19 22.25
N CYS A 836 -3.11 30.77 21.04
CA CYS A 836 -3.83 29.73 20.31
C CYS A 836 -3.91 28.41 21.08
N GLY A 837 -2.82 28.00 21.75
CA GLY A 837 -2.74 26.79 22.55
C GLY A 837 -3.66 26.83 23.77
N LEU A 838 -3.80 27.99 24.40
CA LEU A 838 -4.74 28.23 25.50
C LEU A 838 -6.19 28.16 25.01
N LEU A 839 -6.52 28.80 23.89
CA LEU A 839 -7.85 28.72 23.27
C LEU A 839 -8.22 27.27 22.90
N ALA A 840 -7.29 26.53 22.30
CA ALA A 840 -7.46 25.12 21.99
C ALA A 840 -7.64 24.27 23.26
N THR A 841 -7.02 24.64 24.37
CA THR A 841 -7.17 23.94 25.66
C THR A 841 -8.53 24.20 26.26
N CYS A 842 -9.02 25.44 26.21
CA CYS A 842 -10.37 25.80 26.63
C CYS A 842 -11.43 25.04 25.81
N ALA A 843 -11.30 25.02 24.48
CA ALA A 843 -12.18 24.22 23.61
C ALA A 843 -12.07 22.70 23.93
N GLY A 844 -10.84 22.25 24.19
CA GLY A 844 -10.44 20.96 24.78
C GLY A 844 -11.32 20.52 25.95
N PHE A 845 -11.29 21.35 26.98
CA PHE A 845 -12.02 21.16 28.21
C PHE A 845 -13.54 21.14 27.97
N LEU A 846 -14.06 22.05 27.15
CA LEU A 846 -15.49 22.12 26.85
C LEU A 846 -16.04 20.85 26.20
N TYR A 847 -15.35 20.26 25.21
CA TYR A 847 -15.85 19.04 24.59
C TYR A 847 -15.70 17.81 25.50
N MET A 848 -14.71 17.81 26.40
CA MET A 848 -14.59 16.74 27.39
C MET A 848 -15.67 16.85 28.48
N LEU A 849 -15.99 18.05 28.94
CA LEU A 849 -17.17 18.26 29.80
C LEU A 849 -18.45 17.81 29.11
N ARG A 850 -18.59 18.10 27.80
CA ARG A 850 -19.72 17.59 27.01
C ARG A 850 -19.75 16.07 26.95
N LEU A 851 -18.61 15.41 26.79
CA LEU A 851 -18.50 13.94 26.85
C LEU A 851 -19.02 13.42 28.18
N LEU A 852 -18.51 13.96 29.28
CA LEU A 852 -18.84 13.53 30.63
C LEU A 852 -20.33 13.75 30.93
N ASN A 853 -20.84 14.96 30.65
CA ASN A 853 -22.22 15.30 30.91
C ASN A 853 -23.18 14.47 30.04
N GLY A 854 -22.99 14.46 28.72
CA GLY A 854 -23.91 13.80 27.81
C GLY A 854 -23.95 12.28 27.95
N VAL A 855 -22.81 11.63 28.22
CA VAL A 855 -22.79 10.16 28.37
C VAL A 855 -23.21 9.72 29.78
N PHE A 856 -22.77 10.41 30.83
CA PHE A 856 -22.87 9.90 32.20
C PHE A 856 -23.85 10.65 33.11
N LEU A 857 -24.02 11.97 32.95
CA LEU A 857 -24.74 12.81 33.94
C LEU A 857 -26.12 13.26 33.48
N GLU A 858 -26.38 13.37 32.17
CA GLU A 858 -27.72 13.67 31.64
C GLU A 858 -28.74 12.60 32.07
N PRO A 859 -30.04 12.94 32.17
CA PRO A 859 -31.06 11.96 32.52
C PRO A 859 -31.07 10.78 31.56
N ARG A 860 -31.26 9.57 32.10
CA ARG A 860 -31.40 8.37 31.28
C ARG A 860 -32.62 8.50 30.33
N PRO A 861 -32.46 8.28 29.02
CA PRO A 861 -33.59 8.25 28.09
C PRO A 861 -34.63 7.19 28.50
N PRO A 862 -35.95 7.46 28.42
CA PRO A 862 -36.99 6.54 28.89
C PRO A 862 -36.94 5.14 28.25
N GLN A 863 -36.50 5.08 26.99
CA GLN A 863 -36.44 3.86 26.18
C GLN A 863 -35.18 3.02 26.43
N ARG A 864 -34.17 3.55 27.15
CA ARG A 864 -32.92 2.83 27.44
C ARG A 864 -33.14 1.89 28.63
N PRO A 865 -32.78 0.60 28.58
CA PRO A 865 -32.79 -0.30 29.74
C PRO A 865 -31.68 0.04 30.74
N GLN A 866 -31.78 -0.51 31.96
CA GLN A 866 -30.76 -0.29 33.00
C GLN A 866 -29.48 -1.01 32.59
N GLY A 867 -28.40 -0.24 32.49
CA GLY A 867 -27.08 -0.76 32.16
C GLY A 867 -26.44 -1.48 33.34
N ARG A 868 -25.38 -2.22 33.01
CA ARG A 868 -24.41 -2.76 33.96
C ARG A 868 -23.03 -2.23 33.58
N GLU A 869 -22.11 -2.30 34.52
CA GLU A 869 -20.72 -1.91 34.30
C GLU A 869 -20.07 -2.60 33.09
N ALA A 870 -19.06 -1.97 32.49
CA ALA A 870 -18.26 -2.56 31.42
C ALA A 870 -17.62 -3.90 31.88
N PRO A 871 -17.46 -4.88 30.98
CA PRO A 871 -16.75 -6.11 31.30
C PRO A 871 -15.36 -5.84 31.89
N VAL A 872 -14.93 -6.68 32.84
CA VAL A 872 -13.62 -6.55 33.51
C VAL A 872 -12.47 -6.49 32.49
N MET A 873 -12.56 -7.25 31.40
CA MET A 873 -11.55 -7.25 30.33
C MET A 873 -11.42 -5.90 29.60
N LEU A 874 -12.44 -5.04 29.62
CA LEU A 874 -12.33 -3.65 29.13
C LEU A 874 -11.88 -2.67 30.23
N LEU A 875 -12.16 -2.97 31.50
CA LEU A 875 -11.80 -2.11 32.64
C LEU A 875 -10.33 -2.24 33.05
N VAL A 876 -9.78 -3.46 33.08
CA VAL A 876 -8.40 -3.71 33.52
C VAL A 876 -7.40 -2.89 32.69
N PRO A 877 -7.48 -2.86 31.34
CA PRO A 877 -6.62 -1.98 30.54
C PRO A 877 -6.75 -0.49 30.88
N GLN A 878 -7.98 0.00 31.13
CA GLN A 878 -8.21 1.40 31.53
C GLN A 878 -7.53 1.69 32.87
N PHE A 879 -7.65 0.79 33.83
CA PHE A 879 -7.02 0.92 35.14
C PHE A 879 -5.48 0.95 35.05
N LEU A 880 -4.88 0.10 34.21
CA LEU A 880 -3.43 0.11 33.96
C LEU A 880 -2.96 1.46 33.39
N PHE A 881 -3.72 2.04 32.46
CA PHE A 881 -3.44 3.39 31.96
C PHE A 881 -3.63 4.48 33.01
N VAL A 882 -4.61 4.35 33.90
CA VAL A 882 -4.77 5.27 35.04
C VAL A 882 -3.59 5.17 36.01
N ILE A 883 -3.09 3.97 36.29
CA ILE A 883 -1.86 3.79 37.07
C ILE A 883 -0.69 4.50 36.38
N GLY A 884 -0.54 4.33 35.06
CA GLY A 884 0.47 5.04 34.27
C GLY A 884 0.37 6.56 34.40
N ILE A 885 -0.85 7.12 34.26
CA ILE A 885 -1.11 8.55 34.47
C ILE A 885 -0.72 8.96 35.90
N ALA A 886 -1.15 8.21 36.91
CA ALA A 886 -0.87 8.53 38.30
C ALA A 886 0.65 8.55 38.57
N ILE A 887 1.36 7.49 38.20
CA ILE A 887 2.82 7.38 38.38
C ILE A 887 3.52 8.57 37.71
N LEU A 888 3.20 8.90 36.47
CA LEU A 888 3.86 10.02 35.79
C LEU A 888 3.41 11.40 36.28
N SER A 889 2.26 11.50 36.95
CA SER A 889 1.82 12.74 37.59
C SER A 889 2.61 13.04 38.86
N PHE A 890 2.84 12.02 39.69
CA PHE A 890 3.59 12.16 40.96
C PHE A 890 5.10 12.05 40.76
N PHE A 891 5.54 11.26 39.78
CA PHE A 891 6.94 10.98 39.47
C PHE A 891 7.27 11.24 38.00
N PRO A 892 7.12 12.48 37.52
CA PRO A 892 7.36 12.81 36.11
C PRO A 892 8.81 12.52 35.67
N LYS A 893 9.77 12.56 36.60
CA LYS A 893 11.19 12.21 36.37
C LYS A 893 11.39 10.79 35.83
N VAL A 894 10.48 9.85 36.11
CA VAL A 894 10.55 8.46 35.60
C VAL A 894 10.53 8.42 34.07
N LEU A 895 9.74 9.29 33.44
CA LEU A 895 9.70 9.42 31.98
C LEU A 895 10.64 10.54 31.50
N LEU A 896 10.60 11.71 32.14
CA LEU A 896 11.34 12.89 31.70
C LEU A 896 12.86 12.73 31.81
N GLY A 897 13.38 11.97 32.77
CA GLY A 897 14.82 11.73 32.93
C GLY A 897 15.42 10.97 31.73
N PRO A 898 14.94 9.75 31.41
CA PRO A 898 15.37 9.02 30.23
C PRO A 898 15.13 9.78 28.92
N VAL A 899 14.01 10.51 28.83
CA VAL A 899 13.68 11.35 27.67
C VAL A 899 14.70 12.49 27.50
N SER A 900 15.03 13.21 28.58
CA SER A 900 16.06 14.25 28.56
C SER A 900 17.40 13.66 28.13
N ALA A 901 17.84 12.57 28.77
CA ALA A 901 19.11 11.92 28.42
C ALA A 901 19.20 11.48 26.94
N ALA A 902 18.07 11.13 26.33
CA ALA A 902 18.01 10.78 24.92
C ALA A 902 18.02 12.00 23.97
N ILE A 903 17.70 13.20 24.46
CA ILE A 903 17.62 14.48 23.74
C ILE A 903 18.86 15.37 23.99
N ASP A 904 19.51 15.24 25.14
CA ASP A 904 20.70 16.02 25.55
C ASP A 904 21.82 16.01 24.48
N PRO A 905 22.06 14.92 23.71
CA PRO A 905 23.07 14.95 22.65
C PRO A 905 22.75 15.92 21.50
N GLN A 906 21.49 16.34 21.34
CA GLN A 906 21.05 17.16 20.20
C GLN A 906 20.69 18.60 20.58
N PHE A 907 20.42 18.86 21.86
CA PHE A 907 20.14 20.21 22.36
C PHE A 907 20.80 20.43 23.72
N ALA A 908 21.25 21.66 23.98
CA ALA A 908 21.69 22.03 25.32
C ALA A 908 20.55 21.82 26.34
N ALA A 909 20.84 21.09 27.41
CA ALA A 909 19.86 20.77 28.45
C ALA A 909 19.36 22.06 29.13
N THR A 910 18.07 22.34 28.99
CA THR A 910 17.41 23.51 29.61
C THR A 910 16.63 23.16 30.87
N LEU A 911 16.60 21.87 31.25
CA LEU A 911 15.88 21.37 32.41
C LEU A 911 16.88 20.93 33.48
N VAL A 912 16.86 21.59 34.63
CA VAL A 912 17.68 21.20 35.78
C VAL A 912 16.77 20.61 36.85
N TRP A 913 17.08 19.39 37.30
CA TRP A 913 16.32 18.70 38.34
C TRP A 913 16.92 18.96 39.72
N GLY A 914 16.22 19.72 40.56
CA GLY A 914 16.49 19.90 42.00
C GLY A 914 15.79 18.84 42.85
N GLY A 915 16.23 17.58 42.77
CA GLY A 915 15.49 16.45 43.36
C GLY A 915 14.23 16.12 42.56
N MET A 916 13.06 16.54 43.04
CA MET A 916 11.74 16.38 42.37
C MET A 916 11.20 17.68 41.77
N SER A 917 11.81 18.84 42.07
CA SER A 917 11.48 20.09 41.39
C SER A 917 12.17 20.15 40.02
N LEU A 918 11.41 20.62 39.03
CA LEU A 918 11.89 20.96 37.70
C LEU A 918 12.07 22.47 37.65
N GLU A 919 13.30 22.94 37.47
CA GLU A 919 13.61 24.37 37.40
C GLU A 919 13.84 24.80 35.93
N SER A 920 13.21 25.90 35.54
CA SER A 920 13.43 26.60 34.27
C SER A 920 13.73 28.08 34.53
N ILE A 921 14.20 28.79 33.49
CA ILE A 921 14.54 30.22 33.57
C ILE A 921 13.36 31.13 33.95
N TYR A 922 12.12 30.69 33.78
CA TYR A 922 10.90 31.47 34.10
C TYR A 922 10.18 30.99 35.36
N GLY A 923 10.67 29.93 36.03
CA GLY A 923 10.10 29.44 37.28
C GLY A 923 10.39 27.98 37.56
N PHE A 924 9.85 27.48 38.67
CA PHE A 924 9.98 26.08 39.06
C PHE A 924 8.61 25.39 39.05
N TRP A 925 8.58 24.15 38.56
CA TRP A 925 7.46 23.25 38.72
C TRP A 925 7.85 22.14 39.69
N ASN A 926 7.25 22.13 40.88
CA ASN A 926 7.34 20.99 41.77
C ASN A 926 5.99 20.24 41.77
N PRO A 927 5.93 19.01 41.23
CA PRO A 927 4.69 18.26 41.12
C PRO A 927 4.08 17.99 42.50
N THR A 928 4.88 17.71 43.53
CA THR A 928 4.36 17.24 44.83
C THR A 928 3.53 18.33 45.56
N PRO A 929 4.03 19.56 45.77
CA PRO A 929 3.24 20.63 46.38
C PRO A 929 2.05 21.06 45.52
N VAL A 930 2.22 21.17 44.19
CA VAL A 930 1.13 21.56 43.28
C VAL A 930 -0.01 20.56 43.37
N VAL A 931 0.31 19.26 43.37
CA VAL A 931 -0.68 18.20 43.51
C VAL A 931 -1.35 18.23 44.89
N ILE A 932 -0.59 18.38 45.98
CA ILE A 932 -1.16 18.45 47.34
C ILE A 932 -2.12 19.64 47.46
N VAL A 933 -1.69 20.83 47.05
CA VAL A 933 -2.53 22.04 47.08
C VAL A 933 -3.76 21.86 46.22
N VAL A 934 -3.62 21.29 45.02
CA VAL A 934 -4.75 21.10 44.11
C VAL A 934 -5.70 20.00 44.62
N LEU A 935 -5.21 18.94 45.24
CA LEU A 935 -6.05 17.94 45.90
C LEU A 935 -6.83 18.55 47.06
N ILE A 936 -6.20 19.40 47.88
CA ILE A 936 -6.87 20.15 48.95
C ILE A 936 -7.95 21.08 48.38
N VAL A 937 -7.59 21.92 47.40
CA VAL A 937 -8.53 22.84 46.74
C VAL A 937 -9.66 22.06 46.06
N THR A 938 -9.35 20.97 45.37
CA THR A 938 -10.36 20.13 44.72
C THR A 938 -11.27 19.49 45.76
N ALA A 939 -10.75 18.95 46.86
CA ALA A 939 -11.56 18.39 47.94
C ALA A 939 -12.49 19.45 48.58
N ILE A 940 -12.00 20.67 48.75
CA ILE A 940 -12.80 21.81 49.22
C ILE A 940 -13.90 22.16 48.22
N VAL A 941 -13.55 22.35 46.94
CA VAL A 941 -14.50 22.69 45.88
C VAL A 941 -15.54 21.58 45.70
N PHE A 942 -15.14 20.31 45.71
CA PHE A 942 -16.04 19.16 45.60
C PHE A 942 -16.93 19.03 46.84
N GLY A 943 -16.39 19.28 48.03
CA GLY A 943 -17.15 19.33 49.28
C GLY A 943 -18.21 20.43 49.25
N LEU A 944 -17.84 21.64 48.83
CA LEU A 944 -18.75 22.78 48.64
C LEU A 944 -19.79 22.50 47.54
N ALA A 945 -19.39 21.91 46.42
CA ALA A 945 -20.28 21.53 45.33
C ALA A 945 -21.26 20.42 45.77
N ALA A 946 -20.81 19.44 46.56
CA ALA A 946 -21.67 18.39 47.11
C ALA A 946 -22.67 18.94 48.14
N LEU A 947 -22.26 19.90 48.97
CA LEU A 947 -23.13 20.63 49.90
C LEU A 947 -24.17 21.48 49.14
N TYR A 948 -23.72 22.20 48.10
CA TYR A 948 -24.59 23.00 47.22
C TYR A 948 -25.56 22.15 46.40
N TYR A 949 -25.12 20.99 45.90
CA TYR A 949 -25.95 20.04 45.16
C TYR A 949 -26.99 19.37 46.08
N ARG A 950 -26.61 19.03 47.32
CA ARG A 950 -27.54 18.54 48.35
C ARG A 950 -28.61 19.57 48.71
N SER A 951 -28.29 20.87 48.71
CA SER A 951 -29.25 21.94 49.01
C SER A 951 -30.21 22.28 47.86
N ARG A 952 -29.94 21.82 46.62
CA ARG A 952 -30.75 22.13 45.41
C ARG A 952 -31.38 20.92 44.72
N ARG A 953 -31.78 19.91 45.50
CA ARG A 953 -32.33 18.61 45.04
C ARG A 953 -33.58 18.65 44.13
N GLY A 954 -34.07 19.83 43.73
CA GLY A 954 -35.24 20.00 42.86
C GLY A 954 -35.03 20.69 41.50
N ASN A 955 -33.85 21.27 41.19
CA ASN A 955 -33.73 22.23 40.06
C ASN A 955 -32.61 21.96 39.04
N ALA A 956 -32.17 20.70 38.89
CA ALA A 956 -31.12 20.32 37.93
C ALA A 956 -31.64 20.13 36.48
N ARG A 957 -32.44 21.06 35.96
CA ARG A 957 -33.08 20.91 34.63
C ARG A 957 -32.33 21.54 33.44
N ASN A 958 -31.27 22.35 33.62
CA ASN A 958 -30.79 23.24 32.54
C ASN A 958 -29.33 23.00 32.04
N ALA A 959 -28.72 21.84 32.28
CA ALA A 959 -27.46 21.50 31.60
C ALA A 959 -27.58 21.43 30.04
N PRO A 960 -28.72 21.02 29.45
CA PRO A 960 -28.89 21.05 28.00
C PRO A 960 -28.75 22.47 27.41
N ASP A 961 -29.22 23.50 28.11
CA ASP A 961 -29.20 24.89 27.64
C ASP A 961 -27.77 25.45 27.47
N PHE A 962 -26.84 25.04 28.35
CA PHE A 962 -25.44 25.48 28.30
C PHE A 962 -24.75 25.07 26.99
N TYR A 963 -25.04 23.87 26.48
CA TYR A 963 -24.45 23.37 25.23
C TYR A 963 -25.21 23.85 23.99
N HIS A 964 -26.51 24.11 24.12
CA HIS A 964 -27.30 24.75 23.06
C HIS A 964 -26.82 26.20 22.77
N PHE A 965 -26.30 26.92 23.76
CA PHE A 965 -25.80 28.29 23.61
C PHE A 965 -24.64 28.44 22.62
N TYR A 966 -23.63 27.55 22.67
CA TYR A 966 -22.44 27.66 21.81
C TYR A 966 -22.66 27.10 20.39
N ARG A 967 -23.68 26.25 20.20
CA ARG A 967 -23.91 25.53 18.93
C ARG A 967 -24.16 26.47 17.74
N PRO A 968 -24.98 27.53 17.82
CA PRO A 968 -25.16 28.49 16.72
C PRO A 968 -23.88 29.28 16.42
N MET A 969 -23.20 29.77 17.46
CA MET A 969 -21.95 30.54 17.33
C MET A 969 -20.85 29.71 16.66
N LEU A 970 -20.69 28.45 17.05
CA LEU A 970 -19.72 27.53 16.47
C LEU A 970 -20.16 26.94 15.12
N SER A 971 -21.47 26.95 14.80
CA SER A 971 -21.97 26.35 13.55
C SER A 971 -21.48 27.09 12.29
N ARG A 972 -21.16 28.38 12.42
CA ARG A 972 -20.65 29.25 11.35
C ARG A 972 -19.11 29.35 11.29
N THR A 973 -18.37 28.88 12.30
CA THR A 973 -16.92 29.18 12.45
C THR A 973 -15.96 28.20 11.79
N VAL A 974 -16.37 26.97 11.44
CA VAL A 974 -15.50 25.98 10.78
C VAL A 974 -16.16 25.45 9.50
N PRO A 975 -15.99 26.13 8.35
CA PRO A 975 -16.46 25.61 7.07
C PRO A 975 -15.69 24.34 6.70
N PRO A 976 -16.33 23.35 6.04
CA PRO A 976 -15.71 22.07 5.71
C PRO A 976 -14.79 22.17 4.47
N VAL A 977 -13.94 23.20 4.38
CA VAL A 977 -13.12 23.53 3.20
C VAL A 977 -12.27 22.34 2.75
N ALA A 978 -11.56 21.69 3.69
CA ALA A 978 -10.76 20.51 3.39
C ALA A 978 -11.61 19.37 2.82
N GLN A 979 -12.81 19.13 3.35
CA GLN A 979 -13.70 18.08 2.84
C GLN A 979 -14.21 18.42 1.44
N ILE A 980 -14.52 19.69 1.16
CA ILE A 980 -14.94 20.14 -0.17
C ILE A 980 -13.80 19.92 -1.18
N PHE A 981 -12.59 20.36 -0.85
CA PHE A 981 -11.41 20.19 -1.69
C PHE A 981 -11.13 18.71 -2.02
N TRP A 982 -11.00 17.88 -0.98
CA TRP A 982 -10.68 16.46 -1.17
C TRP A 982 -11.82 15.64 -1.79
N ARG A 983 -13.09 16.05 -1.65
CA ARG A 983 -14.20 15.46 -2.40
C ARG A 983 -14.21 15.92 -3.86
N GLY A 984 -13.74 17.13 -4.15
CA GLY A 984 -13.61 17.66 -5.51
C GLY A 984 -12.60 16.90 -6.37
N LEU A 985 -11.47 16.48 -5.80
CA LEU A 985 -10.41 15.79 -6.56
C LEU A 985 -10.88 14.49 -7.25
N PRO A 986 -11.57 13.53 -6.59
CA PRO A 986 -12.15 12.38 -7.26
C PRO A 986 -13.16 12.75 -8.35
N HIS A 987 -13.96 13.81 -8.16
CA HIS A 987 -14.90 14.27 -9.20
C HIS A 987 -14.16 14.76 -10.45
N ILE A 988 -13.06 15.50 -10.28
CA ILE A 988 -12.20 15.94 -11.38
C ILE A 988 -11.60 14.73 -12.10
N ALA A 989 -11.02 13.78 -11.36
CA ALA A 989 -10.44 12.57 -11.93
C ALA A 989 -11.48 11.73 -12.69
N LEU A 990 -12.66 11.53 -12.11
CA LEU A 990 -13.77 10.80 -12.73
C LEU A 990 -14.31 11.51 -13.99
N ALA A 991 -14.40 12.84 -13.96
CA ALA A 991 -14.82 13.64 -15.11
C ALA A 991 -13.79 13.58 -16.24
N ALA A 992 -12.49 13.70 -15.92
CA ALA A 992 -11.41 13.53 -16.88
C ALA A 992 -11.44 12.12 -17.49
N ALA A 993 -11.51 11.09 -16.66
CA ALA A 993 -11.63 9.70 -17.11
C ALA A 993 -12.86 9.49 -18.01
N ALA A 994 -14.00 10.10 -17.68
CA ALA A 994 -15.22 9.99 -18.49
C ALA A 994 -15.08 10.66 -19.86
N ARG A 995 -14.37 11.80 -19.95
CA ARG A 995 -14.10 12.49 -21.22
C ARG A 995 -13.13 11.70 -22.08
N ILE A 996 -12.00 11.29 -21.51
CA ILE A 996 -10.92 10.59 -22.24
C ILE A 996 -11.38 9.19 -22.68
N ARG A 997 -12.21 8.49 -21.88
CA ARG A 997 -12.72 7.15 -22.21
C ARG A 997 -13.51 7.10 -23.52
N ARG A 998 -13.96 8.24 -24.08
CA ARG A 998 -14.63 8.30 -25.39
C ARG A 998 -13.77 7.79 -26.55
N VAL A 999 -12.45 7.75 -26.37
CA VAL A 999 -11.51 7.09 -27.30
C VAL A 999 -11.85 5.61 -27.46
N TYR A 1000 -12.41 4.94 -26.44
CA TYR A 1000 -12.81 3.54 -26.54
C TYR A 1000 -14.22 3.39 -27.11
N THR A 1001 -14.31 3.38 -28.44
CA THR A 1001 -15.58 3.27 -29.19
C THR A 1001 -16.13 1.86 -29.30
N GLY A 1002 -15.28 0.84 -29.10
CA GLY A 1002 -15.61 -0.55 -29.40
C GLY A 1002 -15.69 -0.86 -30.90
N ASN A 1003 -15.30 0.07 -31.78
CA ASN A 1003 -15.23 -0.13 -33.22
C ASN A 1003 -13.80 -0.52 -33.64
N GLY A 1004 -13.66 -1.64 -34.35
CA GLY A 1004 -12.35 -2.15 -34.79
C GLY A 1004 -11.62 -1.25 -35.78
N GLN A 1005 -12.32 -0.56 -36.67
CA GLN A 1005 -11.72 0.38 -37.63
C GLN A 1005 -11.11 1.58 -36.91
N THR A 1006 -11.80 2.10 -35.88
CA THR A 1006 -11.24 3.18 -35.04
C THR A 1006 -9.97 2.73 -34.33
N TYR A 1007 -9.94 1.50 -33.81
CA TYR A 1007 -8.76 0.96 -33.15
C TYR A 1007 -7.60 0.71 -34.12
N ALA A 1008 -7.86 0.21 -35.32
CA ALA A 1008 -6.86 0.10 -36.37
C ALA A 1008 -6.26 1.47 -36.74
N LEU A 1009 -7.12 2.48 -36.88
CA LEU A 1009 -6.67 3.85 -37.13
C LEU A 1009 -5.81 4.39 -35.98
N TYR A 1010 -6.14 4.12 -34.72
CA TYR A 1010 -5.30 4.52 -33.59
C TYR A 1010 -3.94 3.83 -33.59
N VAL A 1011 -3.86 2.56 -33.97
CA VAL A 1011 -2.58 1.86 -34.13
C VAL A 1011 -1.72 2.54 -35.20
N LEU A 1012 -2.29 2.86 -36.36
CA LEU A 1012 -1.59 3.55 -37.43
C LEU A 1012 -1.17 4.97 -37.04
N LEU A 1013 -2.06 5.76 -36.43
CA LEU A 1013 -1.74 7.10 -35.94
C LEU A 1013 -0.66 7.06 -34.86
N TYR A 1014 -0.70 6.07 -33.98
CA TYR A 1014 0.31 5.89 -32.95
C TYR A 1014 1.70 5.61 -33.56
N PHE A 1015 1.77 4.74 -34.57
CA PHE A 1015 2.99 4.53 -35.34
C PHE A 1015 3.49 5.84 -35.98
N LEU A 1016 2.62 6.60 -36.63
CA LEU A 1016 2.99 7.88 -37.24
C LEU A 1016 3.53 8.88 -36.20
N VAL A 1017 2.92 8.94 -35.02
CA VAL A 1017 3.41 9.79 -33.91
C VAL A 1017 4.82 9.37 -33.49
N ILE A 1018 5.09 8.07 -33.30
CA ILE A 1018 6.44 7.57 -33.00
C ILE A 1018 7.41 7.96 -34.11
N TYR A 1019 7.03 7.72 -35.36
CA TYR A 1019 7.86 7.98 -36.52
C TYR A 1019 8.29 9.45 -36.60
N PHE A 1020 7.31 10.37 -36.61
CA PHE A 1020 7.60 11.81 -36.71
C PHE A 1020 8.30 12.38 -35.47
N ALA A 1021 7.99 11.86 -34.28
CA ALA A 1021 8.69 12.26 -33.07
C ALA A 1021 10.16 11.82 -33.06
N SER A 1022 10.50 10.72 -33.73
CA SER A 1022 11.88 10.25 -33.85
C SER A 1022 12.66 10.91 -34.97
N THR A 1023 12.03 11.35 -36.06
CA THR A 1023 12.73 11.94 -37.22
C THR A 1023 12.77 13.48 -37.19
N GLY A 1024 11.98 14.12 -36.34
CA GLY A 1024 11.84 15.58 -36.24
C GLY A 1024 11.00 16.19 -37.37
N LEU A 1025 10.22 17.23 -37.06
CA LEU A 1025 9.54 18.10 -38.05
C LEU A 1025 10.39 19.34 -38.36
N GLY A 1026 11.70 19.18 -38.51
CA GLY A 1026 12.58 20.27 -38.94
C GLY A 1026 12.49 20.48 -40.46
N PRO A 1027 12.52 21.72 -40.99
CA PRO A 1027 12.66 21.91 -42.42
C PRO A 1027 13.96 21.23 -42.85
N ALA A 1028 13.87 20.42 -43.91
CA ALA A 1028 15.02 19.75 -44.49
C ALA A 1028 16.10 20.81 -44.77
N GLY A 1029 17.19 20.78 -43.99
CA GLY A 1029 18.42 21.44 -44.39
C GLY A 1029 18.82 20.80 -45.72
N THR A 1030 18.84 21.63 -46.76
CA THR A 1030 19.28 21.31 -48.13
C THR A 1030 20.65 20.64 -48.13
N PRO A 1031 20.92 19.76 -49.12
CA PRO A 1031 21.84 18.63 -49.04
C PRO A 1031 23.29 18.96 -48.69
#